data_AF-A0A7W0Y196-F1
#
_entry.id   AF-A0A7W0Y196-F1
#
_cell.length_a   1.000
_cell.length_b   1.000
_cell.length_c   1.000
_cell.angle_alpha   90.00
_cell.angle_beta   90.00
_cell.angle_gamma   90.00
#
_symmetry.space_group_name_H-M   'P 1'
#
loop_
_entity.id
_entity.type
_entity.pdbx_description
1 polymer ?
#
loop_
_entity_poly.entity_id
_entity_poly.type
_entity_poly.pdbx_seq_one_letter_code
_entity_poly.pdbx_strand_id
1 'polypeptide(L)'
;MTQLTNLDTTDLTDWLTRVTQTIDRSLRDPVRTEAAAALRAGLHETKVSLHVLTQLALLEDCLRVAHLALEADGIIEDVELTRITDLVGIAAPRFFAVLPHYEAFGDGATTPAEVVQFLRLHRADTGPFGFASSDHWRGLHLARRVEQHTRNASPLREHERMLARVMDEVFSGRASEVERSARRRLRDLFEPTPTSGLDPRAVAFCRPDGPEVFASIAHGSQIHDRDAFDVESIHADARDIFHRQVERATTPEQHSRGFGRTLLLLGDSGAGKTHLLRALRTQTHSGRRGYVGYMQMTSEVGDYGRYVLRNLIDSLERPYDPPALSESGLMYLSNAVAEGRADIPRDALEMLRAAELSPDQLDSVIGTMIDHVVRTDGLAHLETDLLHALFLLQRRDPALQRRVVKFLRCESLGGHDRKMLGGLTPRDQPEDPLRTIRQLGTIMYELSDAALVVLVDQIEDTIPDGQTATRIQQAFDNLRAVSDSVPSAVVVIACLTDVYDAIKPKLSKSVVDRLELDPAPVRLASLRETPEIEQMLVKRLENLYSAFDVPWRDDEPYYPFTSQQIEAVNRLRARDCLAKFREFHTACIAAHAIVAAPGTATTLPELRFPVLVPPPRPLPVEPAQHATPLPLPPLPPPPPPEPRLNAQLERAWNDALVAAADLPDAEDDAGILALIDEGLRAAAYEHGTPITVARESKQLVITGDRLSRRIVEMCNRGAQGGRLGTQLEALRKRATGDTIPFAIRSSDWKFRPKTRISEQVGELLAAGGRIVVVEEHDLRAIVAARVLATANPPGFADWWRASKKLAALRFIRELLDLDRVPAAPPAPAPAPAPLQLVSPPSRPTPVPTMPPPLRVSAPHVAFDPDRIRLGTTTTMRAEPIYLPLEQVKTHVAFLGTTGSGKTTAATRAAAQRP
;
A
#
# COMPACT_ATOMS: atom_id res chain seq x y z
N MET A 1 11.72 -12.47 17.11
CA MET A 1 13.08 -12.94 17.44
C MET A 1 13.24 -14.33 16.86
N THR A 2 14.03 -14.43 15.79
CA THR A 2 14.38 -15.66 15.07
C THR A 2 15.38 -16.44 15.92
N GLN A 3 15.17 -17.73 16.20
CA GLN A 3 16.21 -18.58 16.78
C GLN A 3 17.34 -18.71 15.75
N LEU A 4 18.48 -18.08 16.05
CA LEU A 4 19.72 -18.20 15.28
C LEU A 4 20.37 -19.54 15.62
N THR A 5 20.91 -20.22 14.61
CA THR A 5 21.68 -21.47 14.73
C THR A 5 22.96 -21.24 15.54
N ASN A 6 23.36 -22.25 16.34
CA ASN A 6 24.59 -22.22 17.15
C ASN A 6 25.80 -21.80 16.29
N LEU A 7 26.70 -20.98 16.86
CA LEU A 7 27.97 -20.60 16.22
C LEU A 7 28.88 -21.82 16.08
N ASP A 8 29.15 -22.24 14.85
CA ASP A 8 30.13 -23.30 14.56
C ASP A 8 31.43 -22.73 13.92
N THR A 9 32.48 -23.55 13.95
CA THR A 9 33.80 -23.23 13.41
C THR A 9 33.77 -22.85 11.92
N THR A 10 32.86 -23.44 11.14
CA THR A 10 32.75 -23.19 9.69
C THR A 10 32.19 -21.80 9.45
N ASP A 11 31.07 -21.47 10.11
CA ASP A 11 30.38 -20.18 10.05
C ASP A 11 31.30 -19.02 10.42
N LEU A 12 32.06 -19.17 11.51
CA LEU A 12 33.01 -18.16 11.99
C LEU A 12 34.16 -17.94 11.01
N THR A 13 34.73 -19.01 10.45
CA THR A 13 35.82 -18.94 9.48
C THR A 13 35.37 -18.27 8.18
N ASP A 14 34.17 -18.62 7.73
CA ASP A 14 33.52 -18.06 6.55
C ASP A 14 33.22 -16.58 6.70
N TRP A 15 32.67 -16.19 7.85
CA TRP A 15 32.43 -14.78 8.19
C TRP A 15 33.73 -13.99 8.20
N LEU A 16 34.75 -14.46 8.94
CA LEU A 16 36.01 -13.76 9.08
C LEU A 16 36.69 -13.55 7.73
N THR A 17 36.64 -14.57 6.87
CA THR A 17 37.18 -14.51 5.50
C THR A 17 36.43 -13.48 4.66
N ARG A 18 35.09 -13.51 4.67
CA ARG A 18 34.26 -12.55 3.90
C ARG A 18 34.49 -11.12 4.34
N VAL A 19 34.37 -10.81 5.64
CA VAL A 19 34.51 -9.45 6.15
C VAL A 19 35.92 -8.91 5.89
N THR A 20 36.96 -9.72 6.13
CA THR A 20 38.35 -9.32 5.85
C THR A 20 38.57 -9.03 4.37
N GLN A 21 38.04 -9.86 3.46
CA GLN A 21 38.12 -9.60 2.02
C GLN A 21 37.38 -8.34 1.61
N THR A 22 36.19 -8.10 2.17
CA THR A 22 35.42 -6.88 1.87
C THR A 22 36.14 -5.63 2.37
N ILE A 23 36.74 -5.68 3.57
CA ILE A 23 37.58 -4.60 4.11
C ILE A 23 38.79 -4.34 3.21
N ASP A 24 39.53 -5.39 2.84
CA ASP A 24 40.74 -5.25 2.03
C ASP A 24 40.45 -4.69 0.63
N ARG A 25 39.34 -5.10 0.00
CA ARG A 25 38.86 -4.54 -1.29
C ARG A 25 38.39 -3.09 -1.17
N SER A 26 37.89 -2.70 -0.01
CA SER A 26 37.36 -1.35 0.23
C SER A 26 38.48 -0.35 0.51
N LEU A 27 39.62 -0.79 1.07
CA LEU A 27 40.75 0.07 1.41
C LEU A 27 41.59 0.45 0.20
N ARG A 28 41.63 1.75 -0.11
CA ARG A 28 42.54 2.38 -1.09
C ARG A 28 43.56 3.27 -0.38
N ASP A 29 44.68 3.58 -1.02
CA ASP A 29 45.62 4.59 -0.51
C ASP A 29 44.95 5.98 -0.57
N PRO A 30 45.06 6.84 0.48
CA PRO A 30 45.90 6.75 1.68
C PRO A 30 45.29 6.02 2.89
N VAL A 31 43.98 5.71 2.87
CA VAL A 31 43.24 5.10 4.00
C VAL A 31 43.81 3.73 4.39
N ARG A 32 44.29 2.96 3.41
CA ARG A 32 44.98 1.67 3.63
C ARG A 32 46.22 1.82 4.51
N THR A 33 47.01 2.86 4.28
CA THR A 33 48.24 3.16 5.04
C THR A 33 47.91 3.56 6.48
N GLU A 34 46.87 4.38 6.67
CA GLU A 34 46.41 4.80 8.00
C GLU A 34 45.79 3.64 8.80
N ALA A 35 45.01 2.78 8.14
CA ALA A 35 44.47 1.56 8.76
C ALA A 35 45.60 0.62 9.20
N ALA A 36 46.61 0.42 8.35
CA ALA A 36 47.78 -0.38 8.69
C ALA A 36 48.60 0.24 9.82
N ALA A 37 48.75 1.57 9.85
CA ALA A 37 49.45 2.27 10.94
C ALA A 37 48.69 2.13 12.27
N ALA A 38 47.36 2.27 12.26
CA ALA A 38 46.53 2.13 13.45
C ALA A 38 46.59 0.69 14.02
N LEU A 39 46.48 -0.34 13.18
CA LEU A 39 46.55 -1.72 13.65
C LEU A 39 47.96 -2.15 14.10
N ARG A 40 49.01 -1.55 13.54
CA ARG A 40 50.41 -1.80 13.96
C ARG A 40 50.81 -1.02 15.21
N ALA A 41 50.01 -0.02 15.62
CA ALA A 41 50.31 0.76 16.81
C ALA A 41 50.35 -0.16 18.03
N GLY A 42 51.52 -0.24 18.67
CA GLY A 42 51.78 -1.08 19.85
C GLY A 42 52.40 -2.45 19.55
N LEU A 43 52.64 -2.82 18.28
CA LEU A 43 53.32 -4.08 17.92
C LEU A 43 54.84 -3.89 17.81
N HIS A 44 55.60 -4.86 18.31
CA HIS A 44 57.06 -4.89 18.18
C HIS A 44 57.54 -5.27 16.76
N GLU A 45 56.72 -5.96 15.97
CA GLU A 45 57.07 -6.45 14.64
C GLU A 45 56.22 -5.79 13.53
N THR A 46 56.87 -5.08 12.61
CA THR A 46 56.21 -4.24 11.59
C THR A 46 55.94 -4.96 10.25
N LYS A 47 56.37 -6.23 10.11
CA LYS A 47 56.29 -6.99 8.85
C LYS A 47 54.97 -7.74 8.65
N VAL A 48 54.07 -7.76 9.64
CA VAL A 48 52.78 -8.46 9.54
C VAL A 48 51.89 -7.80 8.48
N SER A 49 51.21 -8.63 7.68
CA SER A 49 50.31 -8.17 6.62
C SER A 49 49.05 -7.54 7.20
N LEU A 50 48.50 -6.53 6.50
CA LEU A 50 47.25 -5.88 6.91
C LEU A 50 46.09 -6.88 7.00
N HIS A 51 46.07 -7.89 6.12
CA HIS A 51 45.06 -8.95 6.13
C HIS A 51 45.03 -9.70 7.46
N VAL A 52 46.20 -10.10 7.98
CA VAL A 52 46.31 -10.83 9.25
C VAL A 52 45.95 -9.93 10.43
N LEU A 53 46.39 -8.66 10.41
CA LEU A 53 46.05 -7.69 11.45
C LEU A 53 44.55 -7.38 11.50
N THR A 54 43.87 -7.32 10.35
CA THR A 54 42.41 -7.17 10.29
C THR A 54 41.70 -8.36 10.92
N GLN A 55 42.13 -9.59 10.61
CA GLN A 55 41.54 -10.79 11.23
C GLN A 55 41.70 -10.79 12.75
N LEU A 56 42.88 -10.42 13.26
CA LEU A 56 43.14 -10.29 14.69
C LEU A 56 42.25 -9.24 15.34
N ALA A 57 42.10 -8.07 14.72
CA ALA A 57 41.27 -7.00 15.23
C ALA A 57 39.79 -7.41 15.31
N LEU A 58 39.27 -8.14 14.31
CA LEU A 58 37.88 -8.61 14.32
C LEU A 58 37.65 -9.71 15.37
N LEU A 59 38.61 -10.63 15.55
CA LEU A 59 38.52 -11.68 16.55
C LEU A 59 38.70 -11.16 17.98
N GLU A 60 39.55 -10.15 18.19
CA GLU A 60 39.71 -9.48 19.49
C GLU A 60 38.38 -8.88 19.95
N ASP A 61 37.66 -8.17 19.07
CA ASP A 61 36.34 -7.64 19.39
C ASP A 61 35.36 -8.75 19.81
N CYS A 62 35.36 -9.89 19.10
CA CYS A 62 34.52 -11.06 19.46
C CYS A 62 34.92 -11.66 20.82
N LEU A 63 36.22 -11.80 21.09
CA LEU A 63 36.72 -12.29 22.39
C LEU A 63 36.38 -11.32 23.52
N ARG A 64 36.41 -10.01 23.26
CA ARG A 64 36.03 -8.98 24.23
C ARG A 64 34.54 -9.04 24.57
N VAL A 65 33.66 -9.28 23.58
CA VAL A 65 32.24 -9.58 23.82
C VAL A 65 32.09 -10.83 24.68
N ALA A 66 32.85 -11.90 24.39
CA ALA A 66 32.81 -13.11 25.19
C ALA A 66 33.22 -12.86 26.65
N HIS A 67 34.29 -12.09 26.91
CA HIS A 67 34.67 -11.68 28.27
C HIS A 67 33.57 -10.88 28.98
N LEU A 68 32.95 -9.91 28.28
CA LEU A 68 31.84 -9.13 28.84
C LEU A 68 30.63 -10.00 29.20
N ALA A 69 30.38 -11.06 28.42
CA ALA A 69 29.28 -11.97 28.64
C ALA A 69 29.54 -12.94 29.80
N LEU A 70 30.74 -13.55 29.84
CA LEU A 70 31.16 -14.46 30.92
C LEU A 70 31.25 -13.77 32.29
N GLU A 71 31.53 -12.46 32.31
CA GLU A 71 31.70 -11.70 33.56
C GLU A 71 30.41 -11.00 34.02
N ALA A 72 29.32 -11.13 33.28
CA ALA A 72 28.09 -10.35 33.50
C ALA A 72 27.43 -10.62 34.87
N ASP A 73 27.51 -11.86 35.38
CA ASP A 73 26.99 -12.30 36.67
C ASP A 73 28.09 -12.74 37.66
N GLY A 74 29.35 -12.67 37.25
CA GLY A 74 30.50 -13.05 38.06
C GLY A 74 30.68 -14.56 38.27
N ILE A 75 29.91 -15.41 37.57
CA ILE A 75 29.98 -16.88 37.65
C ILE A 75 30.18 -17.43 36.23
N ILE A 76 31.31 -18.12 36.03
CA ILE A 76 31.64 -18.78 34.77
C ILE A 76 31.24 -20.26 34.87
N GLU A 77 30.28 -20.69 34.04
CA GLU A 77 29.81 -22.07 33.97
C GLU A 77 30.47 -22.84 32.81
N ASP A 78 30.64 -24.17 32.97
CA ASP A 78 31.25 -25.04 31.94
C ASP A 78 30.47 -25.03 30.61
N VAL A 79 29.16 -24.79 30.66
CA VAL A 79 28.30 -24.66 29.48
C VAL A 79 28.63 -23.40 28.68
N GLU A 80 29.00 -22.30 29.33
CA GLU A 80 29.40 -21.06 28.65
C GLU A 80 30.75 -21.20 27.96
N LEU A 81 31.69 -21.87 28.63
CA LEU A 81 33.02 -22.18 28.07
C LEU A 81 32.90 -23.08 26.82
N THR A 82 31.95 -24.01 26.84
CA THR A 82 31.68 -24.89 25.69
C THR A 82 31.21 -24.07 24.47
N ARG A 83 30.37 -23.05 24.67
CA ARG A 83 29.80 -22.23 23.57
C ARG A 83 30.81 -21.31 22.90
N ILE A 84 31.88 -20.94 23.58
CA ILE A 84 32.96 -20.09 23.03
C ILE A 84 34.17 -20.90 22.56
N THR A 85 34.14 -22.22 22.70
CA THR A 85 35.28 -23.10 22.35
C THR A 85 35.66 -22.92 20.87
N ASP A 86 34.67 -22.89 19.97
CA ASP A 86 34.91 -22.70 18.53
C ASP A 86 35.50 -21.32 18.21
N LEU A 87 35.05 -20.26 18.89
CA LEU A 87 35.62 -18.91 18.76
C LEU A 87 37.09 -18.88 19.19
N VAL A 88 37.40 -19.49 20.33
CA VAL A 88 38.77 -19.53 20.86
C VAL A 88 39.67 -20.43 20.02
N GLY A 89 39.16 -21.56 19.52
CA GLY A 89 39.89 -22.44 18.60
C GLY A 89 40.30 -21.74 17.30
N ILE A 90 39.49 -20.79 16.81
CA ILE A 90 39.79 -19.96 15.63
C ILE A 90 40.76 -18.81 15.97
N ALA A 91 40.64 -18.22 17.17
CA ALA A 91 41.45 -17.09 17.59
C ALA A 91 42.88 -17.49 17.99
N ALA A 92 43.04 -18.56 18.76
CA ALA A 92 44.32 -18.97 19.34
C ALA A 92 45.48 -19.11 18.34
N PRO A 93 45.32 -19.82 17.20
CA PRO A 93 46.40 -19.95 16.20
C PRO A 93 46.78 -18.61 15.56
N ARG A 94 45.80 -17.71 15.38
CA ARG A 94 46.01 -16.38 14.77
C ARG A 94 46.70 -15.42 15.74
N PHE A 95 46.36 -15.49 17.02
CA PHE A 95 47.05 -14.77 18.08
C PHE A 95 48.50 -15.23 18.17
N PHE A 96 48.77 -16.54 18.22
CA PHE A 96 50.13 -17.07 18.19
C PHE A 96 50.94 -16.60 16.97
N ALA A 97 50.34 -16.60 15.78
CA ALA A 97 51.01 -16.20 14.54
C ALA A 97 51.56 -14.76 14.55
N VAL A 98 51.06 -13.89 15.43
CA VAL A 98 51.47 -12.46 15.51
C VAL A 98 52.03 -12.09 16.89
N LEU A 99 51.65 -12.82 17.93
CA LEU A 99 51.98 -12.55 19.33
C LEU A 99 52.66 -13.80 19.92
N PRO A 100 54.00 -13.88 19.92
CA PRO A 100 54.74 -15.07 20.31
C PRO A 100 54.46 -15.57 21.73
N HIS A 101 53.99 -14.72 22.65
CA HIS A 101 53.63 -15.12 24.01
C HIS A 101 52.38 -16.01 24.09
N TYR A 102 51.66 -16.24 22.99
CA TYR A 102 50.59 -17.23 22.87
C TYR A 102 51.06 -18.60 22.36
N GLU A 103 52.37 -18.90 22.37
CA GLU A 103 52.99 -20.14 21.85
C GLU A 103 52.32 -21.43 22.32
N ALA A 104 51.83 -21.46 23.56
CA ALA A 104 51.13 -22.61 24.13
C ALA A 104 49.82 -22.98 23.40
N PHE A 105 49.32 -22.16 22.47
CA PHE A 105 48.05 -22.34 21.77
C PHE A 105 48.18 -22.38 20.24
N GLY A 106 49.38 -22.66 19.71
CA GLY A 106 49.65 -22.67 18.27
C GLY A 106 48.78 -23.64 17.46
N ASP A 107 48.40 -24.79 18.04
CA ASP A 107 47.53 -25.80 17.42
C ASP A 107 46.02 -25.53 17.68
N GLY A 108 45.70 -24.41 18.34
CA GLY A 108 44.35 -24.06 18.78
C GLY A 108 44.02 -24.61 20.18
N ALA A 109 43.12 -23.93 20.90
CA ALA A 109 42.60 -24.44 22.17
C ALA A 109 41.38 -25.34 21.88
N THR A 110 41.53 -26.64 22.06
CA THR A 110 40.50 -27.64 21.68
C THR A 110 39.81 -28.26 22.90
N THR A 111 40.39 -28.09 24.09
CA THR A 111 39.80 -28.55 25.35
C THR A 111 39.31 -27.37 26.20
N PRO A 112 38.26 -27.57 27.04
CA PRO A 112 37.79 -26.52 27.95
C PRO A 112 38.89 -25.96 28.87
N ALA A 113 39.85 -26.80 29.29
CA ALA A 113 40.98 -26.38 30.11
C ALA A 113 41.93 -25.42 29.36
N GLU A 114 42.25 -25.72 28.11
CA GLU A 114 43.05 -24.85 27.24
C GLU A 114 42.32 -23.54 26.93
N VAL A 115 41.00 -23.59 26.70
CA VAL A 115 40.16 -22.40 26.47
C VAL A 115 40.23 -21.46 27.67
N VAL A 116 40.10 -22.00 28.90
CA VAL A 116 40.24 -21.21 30.13
C VAL A 116 41.65 -20.61 30.26
N GLN A 117 42.68 -21.38 29.93
CA GLN A 117 44.07 -20.90 30.00
C GLN A 117 44.32 -19.78 28.98
N PHE A 118 43.78 -19.89 27.76
CA PHE A 118 43.85 -18.86 26.74
C PHE A 118 43.14 -17.59 27.18
N LEU A 119 41.91 -17.69 27.69
CA LEU A 119 41.13 -16.53 28.14
C LEU A 119 41.81 -15.82 29.32
N ARG A 120 42.45 -16.56 30.24
CA ARG A 120 43.23 -15.96 31.33
C ARG A 120 44.44 -15.20 30.81
N LEU A 121 45.18 -15.77 29.86
CA LEU A 121 46.31 -15.10 29.23
C LEU A 121 45.86 -13.83 28.49
N HIS A 122 44.81 -13.95 27.67
CA HIS A 122 44.22 -12.83 26.93
C HIS A 122 43.70 -11.72 27.86
N ARG A 123 43.12 -12.09 29.01
CA ARG A 123 42.64 -11.14 30.01
C ARG A 123 43.77 -10.30 30.62
N ALA A 124 44.91 -10.92 30.89
CA ALA A 124 46.08 -10.25 31.46
C ALA A 124 46.95 -9.52 30.42
N ASP A 125 46.68 -9.72 29.13
CA ASP A 125 47.45 -9.15 28.03
C ASP A 125 47.18 -7.65 27.88
N THR A 126 48.21 -6.84 28.10
CA THR A 126 48.20 -5.38 27.92
C THR A 126 48.67 -4.94 26.53
N GLY A 127 49.01 -5.89 25.66
CA GLY A 127 49.40 -5.66 24.28
C GLY A 127 48.23 -5.16 23.42
N PRO A 128 48.49 -4.75 22.16
CA PRO A 128 47.53 -4.05 21.31
C PRO A 128 46.25 -4.83 20.97
N PHE A 129 46.28 -6.16 21.08
CA PHE A 129 45.12 -7.04 20.88
C PHE A 129 44.73 -7.80 22.16
N GLY A 130 45.26 -7.39 23.31
CA GLY A 130 44.94 -7.98 24.60
C GLY A 130 43.73 -7.32 25.24
N PHE A 131 43.03 -8.04 26.13
CA PHE A 131 41.85 -7.51 26.80
C PHE A 131 42.17 -6.29 27.68
N ALA A 132 43.33 -6.29 28.34
CA ALA A 132 43.79 -5.20 29.22
C ALA A 132 44.46 -4.03 28.46
N SER A 133 44.43 -4.04 27.12
CA SER A 133 44.80 -2.90 26.28
C SER A 133 43.96 -1.67 26.60
N SER A 134 44.53 -0.47 26.51
CA SER A 134 43.79 0.79 26.63
C SER A 134 42.98 1.16 25.39
N ASP A 135 43.31 0.57 24.24
CA ASP A 135 42.72 0.88 22.93
C ASP A 135 41.81 -0.27 22.50
N HIS A 136 40.53 -0.15 22.87
CA HIS A 136 39.51 -1.18 22.70
C HIS A 136 38.88 -1.14 21.29
N TRP A 137 38.27 -2.25 20.87
CA TRP A 137 37.37 -2.32 19.70
C TRP A 137 38.04 -1.99 18.36
N ARG A 138 39.25 -2.52 18.15
CA ARG A 138 40.06 -2.20 16.96
C ARG A 138 39.41 -2.68 15.67
N GLY A 139 38.70 -3.80 15.69
CA GLY A 139 37.96 -4.31 14.52
C GLY A 139 36.83 -3.38 14.12
N LEU A 140 36.05 -2.91 15.09
CA LEU A 140 34.94 -1.99 14.91
C LEU A 140 35.42 -0.61 14.45
N HIS A 141 36.49 -0.10 15.03
CA HIS A 141 37.11 1.16 14.59
C HIS A 141 37.61 1.07 13.14
N LEU A 142 38.18 -0.06 12.74
CA LEU A 142 38.57 -0.31 11.35
C LEU A 142 37.35 -0.35 10.42
N ALA A 143 36.29 -1.08 10.78
CA ALA A 143 35.09 -1.20 9.98
C ALA A 143 34.34 0.14 9.82
N ARG A 144 34.21 0.92 10.90
CA ARG A 144 33.68 2.30 10.86
C ARG A 144 34.51 3.21 9.97
N ARG A 145 35.85 3.10 10.03
CA ARG A 145 36.73 3.89 9.15
C ARG A 145 36.52 3.53 7.68
N VAL A 146 36.36 2.24 7.36
CA VAL A 146 36.02 1.80 6.00
C VAL A 146 34.69 2.41 5.56
N GLU A 147 33.64 2.34 6.37
CA GLU A 147 32.35 2.94 6.07
C GLU A 147 32.48 4.45 5.81
N GLN A 148 33.13 5.20 6.70
CA GLN A 148 33.28 6.66 6.58
C GLN A 148 33.97 7.08 5.28
N HIS A 149 34.99 6.34 4.84
CA HIS A 149 35.80 6.71 3.68
C HIS A 149 35.26 6.15 2.35
N THR A 150 34.57 5.02 2.39
CA THR A 150 34.10 4.31 1.18
C THR A 150 32.59 4.38 1.00
N ARG A 151 31.86 4.86 2.01
CA ARG A 151 30.39 4.78 2.15
C ARG A 151 29.84 3.36 2.04
N ASN A 152 30.70 2.35 2.21
CA ASN A 152 30.30 0.95 2.23
C ASN A 152 30.06 0.51 3.68
N ALA A 153 28.79 0.44 4.08
CA ALA A 153 28.40 0.00 5.42
C ALA A 153 28.40 -1.53 5.59
N SER A 154 28.62 -2.34 4.54
CA SER A 154 28.53 -3.81 4.64
C SER A 154 29.52 -4.40 5.66
N PRO A 155 30.83 -4.06 5.65
CA PRO A 155 31.77 -4.58 6.64
C PRO A 155 31.40 -4.26 8.09
N LEU A 156 30.88 -3.04 8.32
CA LEU A 156 30.47 -2.59 9.65
C LEU A 156 29.24 -3.38 10.12
N ARG A 157 28.20 -3.45 9.31
CA ARG A 157 26.96 -4.19 9.63
C ARG A 157 27.21 -5.69 9.80
N GLU A 158 28.08 -6.28 8.98
CA GLU A 158 28.45 -7.70 9.09
C GLU A 158 29.25 -8.00 10.36
N HIS A 159 30.12 -7.07 10.79
CA HIS A 159 30.84 -7.18 12.06
C HIS A 159 29.90 -7.02 13.26
N GLU A 160 29.06 -5.99 13.26
CA GLU A 160 28.07 -5.74 14.32
C GLU A 160 27.11 -6.93 14.51
N ARG A 161 26.63 -7.51 13.42
CA ARG A 161 25.81 -8.73 13.46
C ARG A 161 26.54 -9.91 14.08
N MET A 162 27.84 -10.07 13.81
CA MET A 162 28.62 -11.15 14.43
C MET A 162 28.82 -10.91 15.93
N LEU A 163 29.13 -9.69 16.35
CA LEU A 163 29.24 -9.35 17.76
C LEU A 163 27.92 -9.61 18.51
N ALA A 164 26.77 -9.27 17.89
CA ALA A 164 25.46 -9.59 18.43
C ALA A 164 25.18 -11.10 18.50
N ARG A 165 25.58 -11.88 17.47
CA ARG A 165 25.45 -13.34 17.47
C ARG A 165 26.31 -14.00 18.56
N VAL A 166 27.57 -13.59 18.71
CA VAL A 166 28.46 -14.09 19.78
C VAL A 166 27.86 -13.81 21.15
N MET A 167 27.28 -12.62 21.33
CA MET A 167 26.56 -12.29 22.56
C MET A 167 25.33 -13.22 22.78
N ASP A 168 24.46 -13.35 21.78
CA ASP A 168 23.25 -14.19 21.88
C ASP A 168 23.58 -15.67 22.20
N GLU A 169 24.64 -16.19 21.59
CA GLU A 169 25.12 -17.55 21.84
C GLU A 169 25.58 -17.73 23.29
N VAL A 170 26.42 -16.83 23.80
CA VAL A 170 26.95 -16.92 25.17
C VAL A 170 25.83 -16.78 26.20
N PHE A 171 24.87 -15.88 25.98
CA PHE A 171 23.74 -15.64 26.90
C PHE A 171 22.58 -16.64 26.80
N SER A 172 22.59 -17.57 25.84
CA SER A 172 21.49 -18.52 25.63
C SER A 172 21.09 -19.28 26.92
N GLY A 173 19.85 -19.14 27.37
CA GLY A 173 19.33 -19.82 28.57
C GLY A 173 19.58 -19.13 29.93
N ARG A 174 20.02 -17.86 29.96
CA ARG A 174 20.18 -17.07 31.21
C ARG A 174 18.96 -16.20 31.54
N ALA A 175 18.90 -15.69 32.78
CA ALA A 175 17.83 -14.82 33.27
C ALA A 175 17.82 -13.46 32.53
N SER A 176 16.62 -13.01 32.16
CA SER A 176 16.42 -11.87 31.26
C SER A 176 17.00 -10.54 31.76
N GLU A 177 17.26 -10.35 33.05
CA GLU A 177 17.75 -9.06 33.59
C GLU A 177 19.26 -8.84 33.42
N VAL A 178 20.08 -9.87 33.65
CA VAL A 178 21.53 -9.83 33.42
C VAL A 178 21.81 -9.71 31.93
N GLU A 179 21.09 -10.47 31.12
CA GLU A 179 21.10 -10.38 29.66
C GLU A 179 20.73 -8.96 29.19
N ARG A 180 19.66 -8.36 29.72
CA ARG A 180 19.26 -6.99 29.41
C ARG A 180 20.33 -5.96 29.80
N SER A 181 21.00 -6.14 30.95
CA SER A 181 22.06 -5.24 31.44
C SER A 181 23.34 -5.32 30.59
N ALA A 182 23.78 -6.53 30.22
CA ALA A 182 24.93 -6.73 29.34
C ALA A 182 24.67 -6.23 27.91
N ARG A 183 23.47 -6.52 27.36
CA ARG A 183 23.01 -5.96 26.07
C ARG A 183 22.99 -4.42 26.09
N ARG A 184 22.66 -3.80 27.22
CA ARG A 184 22.69 -2.34 27.40
C ARG A 184 24.12 -1.80 27.35
N ARG A 185 25.05 -2.38 28.13
CA ARG A 185 26.47 -1.97 28.12
C ARG A 185 27.12 -2.11 26.75
N LEU A 186 26.81 -3.18 26.01
CA LEU A 186 27.29 -3.38 24.65
C LEU A 186 26.67 -2.37 23.67
N ARG A 187 25.37 -2.09 23.78
CA ARG A 187 24.68 -1.06 22.99
C ARG A 187 25.28 0.33 23.20
N ASP A 188 25.55 0.70 24.45
CA ASP A 188 26.18 1.99 24.80
C ASP A 188 27.60 2.11 24.22
N LEU A 189 28.28 1.00 23.90
CA LEU A 189 29.57 0.95 23.21
C LEU A 189 29.46 1.02 21.67
N PHE A 190 28.31 0.62 21.11
CA PHE A 190 28.04 0.61 19.68
C PHE A 190 27.48 1.95 19.15
N GLU A 191 27.06 2.86 20.02
CA GLU A 191 26.62 4.19 19.63
C GLU A 191 27.82 5.13 19.46
N PRO A 192 27.91 5.93 18.37
CA PRO A 192 28.71 7.14 18.42
C PRO A 192 28.10 8.05 19.49
N THR A 193 28.92 8.64 20.36
CA THR A 193 28.47 9.73 21.22
C THR A 193 27.80 10.76 20.32
N PRO A 194 26.52 11.13 20.55
CA PRO A 194 25.77 11.94 19.62
C PRO A 194 26.52 13.25 19.39
N THR A 195 27.06 13.42 18.18
CA THR A 195 27.48 14.72 17.68
C THR A 195 26.23 15.56 17.57
N SER A 196 26.08 16.50 18.51
CA SER A 196 24.90 17.32 18.85
C SER A 196 23.95 16.65 19.84
N GLY A 197 23.63 17.34 20.94
CA GLY A 197 22.72 16.87 22.00
C GLY A 197 21.26 16.76 21.60
N LEU A 198 20.98 16.11 20.47
CA LEU A 198 19.64 15.83 19.93
C LEU A 198 19.33 14.33 20.08
N ASP A 199 18.11 14.02 20.51
CA ASP A 199 17.64 12.65 20.72
C ASP A 199 17.66 11.85 19.40
N PRO A 200 18.25 10.63 19.34
CA PRO A 200 18.28 9.83 18.12
C PRO A 200 16.88 9.49 17.58
N ARG A 201 15.86 9.41 18.43
CA ARG A 201 14.45 9.25 18.03
C ARG A 201 13.93 10.48 17.28
N ALA A 202 14.36 11.69 17.68
CA ALA A 202 14.01 12.91 16.97
C ALA A 202 14.64 12.94 15.57
N VAL A 203 15.91 12.56 15.48
CA VAL A 203 16.62 12.48 14.21
C VAL A 203 15.93 11.49 13.28
N ALA A 204 15.63 10.28 13.75
CA ALA A 204 14.94 9.26 12.95
C ALA A 204 13.51 9.67 12.55
N PHE A 205 12.76 10.32 13.45
CA PHE A 205 11.41 10.81 13.13
C PHE A 205 11.41 11.93 12.09
N CYS A 206 12.48 12.70 11.97
CA CYS A 206 12.61 13.78 11.00
C CYS A 206 13.23 13.35 9.65
N ARG A 207 13.54 12.06 9.46
CA ARG A 207 14.19 11.58 8.24
C ARG A 207 13.20 11.41 7.08
N PRO A 208 13.47 12.02 5.91
CA PRO A 208 12.61 11.88 4.74
C PRO A 208 12.72 10.52 4.05
N ASP A 209 13.76 9.73 4.33
CA ASP A 209 14.01 8.42 3.73
C ASP A 209 13.45 7.24 4.56
N GLY A 210 12.59 7.53 5.55
CA GLY A 210 11.99 6.53 6.43
C GLY A 210 10.75 5.84 5.86
N PRO A 211 10.34 4.70 6.44
CA PRO A 211 9.09 4.04 6.06
C PRO A 211 7.88 4.93 6.37
N GLU A 212 6.88 4.91 5.47
CA GLU A 212 5.63 5.65 5.69
C GLU A 212 4.74 4.90 6.71
N VAL A 213 4.92 5.20 8.00
CA VAL A 213 4.20 4.50 9.09
C VAL A 213 2.82 5.07 9.42
N PHE A 214 2.50 6.30 8.98
CA PHE A 214 1.21 6.98 9.23
C PHE A 214 0.30 7.04 7.99
N ALA A 215 0.60 6.24 6.96
CA ALA A 215 -0.30 6.06 5.82
C ALA A 215 -1.65 5.48 6.29
N SER A 216 -2.75 6.10 5.85
CA SER A 216 -4.10 5.77 6.35
C SER A 216 -4.87 4.76 5.47
N ILE A 217 -4.24 4.26 4.40
CA ILE A 217 -4.93 3.46 3.37
C ILE A 217 -4.34 2.04 3.37
N ALA A 218 -5.07 1.10 3.94
CA ALA A 218 -4.91 -0.31 3.58
C ALA A 218 -5.63 -0.53 2.25
N HIS A 219 -4.89 -0.94 1.23
CA HIS A 219 -5.47 -1.31 -0.06
C HIS A 219 -5.84 -2.80 -0.05
N GLY A 220 -6.87 -3.19 -0.79
CA GLY A 220 -7.25 -4.61 -0.94
C GLY A 220 -6.10 -5.49 -1.44
N SER A 221 -5.13 -4.91 -2.17
CA SER A 221 -3.89 -5.58 -2.60
C SER A 221 -2.99 -6.04 -1.44
N GLN A 222 -3.09 -5.41 -0.27
CA GLN A 222 -2.27 -5.69 0.91
C GLN A 222 -2.92 -6.71 1.86
N ILE A 223 -4.14 -7.19 1.57
CA ILE A 223 -4.85 -8.17 2.42
C ILE A 223 -4.03 -9.45 2.64
N HIS A 224 -3.15 -9.79 1.68
CA HIS A 224 -2.33 -10.99 1.70
C HIS A 224 -1.03 -10.86 2.51
N ASP A 225 -0.67 -9.63 2.89
CA ASP A 225 0.51 -9.37 3.71
C ASP A 225 0.11 -9.27 5.18
N ARG A 226 0.99 -9.67 6.12
CA ARG A 226 0.77 -9.43 7.55
C ARG A 226 0.76 -7.93 7.84
N ASP A 227 -0.19 -7.48 8.67
CA ASP A 227 -0.25 -6.09 9.09
C ASP A 227 0.66 -5.85 10.30
N ALA A 228 1.77 -5.14 10.06
CA ALA A 228 2.71 -4.77 11.13
C ALA A 228 2.10 -3.79 12.14
N PHE A 229 0.94 -3.20 11.84
CA PHE A 229 0.29 -2.17 12.64
C PHE A 229 -1.06 -2.60 13.23
N ASP A 230 -1.38 -3.90 13.19
CA ASP A 230 -2.62 -4.41 13.77
C ASP A 230 -2.66 -4.22 15.28
N VAL A 231 -3.79 -3.76 15.82
CA VAL A 231 -3.99 -3.57 17.26
C VAL A 231 -5.12 -4.48 17.72
N GLU A 232 -4.81 -5.44 18.59
CA GLU A 232 -5.73 -6.50 18.99
C GLU A 232 -6.96 -5.98 19.75
N SER A 233 -6.82 -4.89 20.52
CA SER A 233 -7.94 -4.29 21.25
C SER A 233 -8.99 -3.67 20.32
N ILE A 234 -8.60 -3.28 19.10
CA ILE A 234 -9.51 -2.70 18.12
C ILE A 234 -10.42 -3.80 17.57
N HIS A 235 -11.73 -3.63 17.79
CA HIS A 235 -12.78 -4.58 17.43
C HIS A 235 -12.61 -5.96 18.07
N ALA A 236 -12.12 -6.01 19.31
CA ALA A 236 -11.94 -7.26 20.08
C ALA A 236 -13.18 -8.17 20.03
N ASP A 237 -14.38 -7.61 20.24
CA ASP A 237 -15.64 -8.35 20.17
C ASP A 237 -15.85 -9.06 18.81
N ALA A 238 -15.51 -8.39 17.71
CA ALA A 238 -15.62 -8.96 16.36
C ALA A 238 -14.63 -10.12 16.16
N ARG A 239 -13.40 -9.96 16.66
CA ARG A 239 -12.34 -10.97 16.61
C ARG A 239 -12.74 -12.21 17.42
N ASP A 240 -13.29 -12.01 18.61
CA ASP A 240 -13.74 -13.08 19.49
C ASP A 240 -14.91 -13.87 18.88
N ILE A 241 -15.88 -13.17 18.31
CA ILE A 241 -17.01 -13.81 17.60
C ILE A 241 -16.50 -14.62 16.41
N PHE A 242 -15.61 -14.05 15.60
CA PHE A 242 -14.99 -14.73 14.47
C PHE A 242 -14.22 -15.97 14.90
N HIS A 243 -13.36 -15.85 15.92
CA HIS A 243 -12.58 -16.94 16.47
C HIS A 243 -13.47 -18.10 16.92
N ARG A 244 -14.57 -17.80 17.65
CA ARG A 244 -15.56 -18.82 18.01
C ARG A 244 -16.23 -19.49 16.81
N GLN A 245 -16.47 -18.76 15.71
CA GLN A 245 -17.00 -19.36 14.48
C GLN A 245 -15.99 -20.30 13.82
N VAL A 246 -14.72 -19.94 13.78
CA VAL A 246 -13.65 -20.80 13.23
C VAL A 246 -13.45 -22.04 14.10
N GLU A 247 -13.40 -21.90 15.42
CA GLU A 247 -13.32 -23.05 16.34
C GLU A 247 -14.50 -23.98 16.18
N ARG A 248 -15.70 -23.44 16.09
CA ARG A 248 -16.92 -24.21 15.81
C ARG A 248 -16.86 -24.96 14.49
N ALA A 249 -16.44 -24.28 13.41
CA ALA A 249 -16.34 -24.85 12.08
C ALA A 249 -15.31 -25.99 11.97
N THR A 250 -14.32 -25.98 12.87
CA THR A 250 -13.23 -26.97 12.95
C THR A 250 -13.45 -28.03 14.03
N THR A 251 -14.49 -27.89 14.87
CA THR A 251 -14.86 -28.87 15.91
C THR A 251 -15.70 -30.01 15.32
N PRO A 252 -15.27 -31.28 15.39
CA PRO A 252 -15.96 -32.40 14.75
C PRO A 252 -17.45 -32.56 15.06
N GLU A 253 -17.84 -32.49 16.34
CA GLU A 253 -19.23 -32.68 16.75
C GLU A 253 -20.14 -31.58 16.23
N GLN A 254 -19.59 -30.38 16.04
CA GLN A 254 -20.32 -29.21 15.56
C GLN A 254 -20.34 -29.17 14.03
N HIS A 255 -19.28 -29.64 13.37
CA HIS A 255 -19.22 -29.79 11.92
C HIS A 255 -20.28 -30.78 11.41
N SER A 256 -20.36 -31.98 11.99
CA SER A 256 -21.26 -33.04 11.52
C SER A 256 -22.76 -32.71 11.67
N ARG A 257 -23.11 -31.73 12.51
CA ARG A 257 -24.49 -31.29 12.78
C ARG A 257 -24.77 -29.87 12.30
N GLY A 258 -23.76 -29.19 11.77
CA GLY A 258 -23.77 -27.76 11.50
C GLY A 258 -23.94 -27.42 10.04
N PHE A 259 -24.05 -26.13 9.79
CA PHE A 259 -23.96 -25.50 8.49
C PHE A 259 -22.90 -24.41 8.61
N GLY A 260 -22.32 -24.01 7.49
CA GLY A 260 -21.44 -22.85 7.47
C GLY A 260 -22.15 -21.60 8.00
N ARG A 261 -21.38 -20.64 8.49
CA ARG A 261 -21.89 -19.44 9.16
C ARG A 261 -21.57 -18.18 8.39
N THR A 262 -22.41 -17.17 8.54
CA THR A 262 -22.19 -15.86 7.93
C THR A 262 -22.13 -14.80 9.03
N LEU A 263 -20.94 -14.24 9.27
CA LEU A 263 -20.72 -13.14 10.19
C LEU A 263 -20.85 -11.81 9.43
N LEU A 264 -21.83 -11.00 9.81
CA LEU A 264 -22.02 -9.66 9.25
C LEU A 264 -21.31 -8.61 10.11
N LEU A 265 -20.38 -7.87 9.50
CA LEU A 265 -19.67 -6.75 10.09
C LEU A 265 -20.21 -5.43 9.51
N LEU A 266 -20.87 -4.65 10.35
CA LEU A 266 -21.47 -3.36 9.98
C LEU A 266 -20.60 -2.23 10.53
N GLY A 267 -20.12 -1.34 9.67
CA GLY A 267 -19.33 -0.20 10.14
C GLY A 267 -19.27 0.93 9.13
N ASP A 268 -19.20 2.16 9.62
CA ASP A 268 -19.16 3.34 8.77
C ASP A 268 -17.86 3.41 7.94
N SER A 269 -17.80 4.36 7.01
CA SER A 269 -16.57 4.65 6.29
C SER A 269 -15.46 5.09 7.25
N GLY A 270 -14.34 4.37 7.22
CA GLY A 270 -13.20 4.61 8.10
C GLY A 270 -13.22 3.84 9.44
N ALA A 271 -14.22 2.98 9.69
CA ALA A 271 -14.27 2.13 10.89
C ALA A 271 -13.20 1.02 10.94
N GLY A 272 -12.40 0.85 9.87
CA GLY A 272 -11.32 -0.15 9.83
C GLY A 272 -11.72 -1.53 9.32
N LYS A 273 -12.82 -1.65 8.57
CA LYS A 273 -13.31 -2.93 7.98
C LYS A 273 -12.21 -3.75 7.29
N THR A 274 -11.54 -3.18 6.30
CA THR A 274 -10.46 -3.86 5.55
C THR A 274 -9.27 -4.24 6.43
N HIS A 275 -8.90 -3.42 7.42
CA HIS A 275 -7.85 -3.76 8.39
C HIS A 275 -8.26 -4.93 9.27
N LEU A 276 -9.51 -4.95 9.76
CA LEU A 276 -10.04 -6.07 10.52
C LEU A 276 -10.04 -7.36 9.69
N LEU A 277 -10.52 -7.34 8.45
CA LEU A 277 -10.48 -8.51 7.56
C LEU A 277 -9.05 -9.04 7.35
N ARG A 278 -8.07 -8.14 7.20
CA ARG A 278 -6.65 -8.51 7.11
C ARG A 278 -6.15 -9.20 8.39
N ALA A 279 -6.57 -8.70 9.55
CA ALA A 279 -6.24 -9.30 10.84
C ALA A 279 -6.90 -10.67 11.02
N LEU A 280 -8.17 -10.84 10.64
CA LEU A 280 -8.87 -12.14 10.69
C LEU A 280 -8.20 -13.18 9.78
N ARG A 281 -7.74 -12.77 8.59
CA ARG A 281 -6.92 -13.63 7.73
C ARG A 281 -5.64 -14.08 8.45
N THR A 282 -4.89 -13.12 9.00
CA THR A 282 -3.62 -13.39 9.69
C THR A 282 -3.84 -14.34 10.89
N GLN A 283 -4.89 -14.11 11.67
CA GLN A 283 -5.28 -14.97 12.79
C GLN A 283 -5.58 -16.41 12.33
N THR A 284 -6.31 -16.56 11.22
CA THR A 284 -6.67 -17.87 10.67
C THR A 284 -5.45 -18.65 10.17
N HIS A 285 -4.57 -17.98 9.39
CA HIS A 285 -3.39 -18.61 8.78
C HIS A 285 -2.27 -18.87 9.80
N SER A 286 -2.00 -17.94 10.72
CA SER A 286 -0.98 -18.14 11.76
C SER A 286 -1.30 -19.29 12.71
N GLY A 287 -2.58 -19.50 13.02
CA GLY A 287 -3.05 -20.66 13.79
C GLY A 287 -3.22 -21.95 12.98
N ARG A 288 -2.98 -21.93 11.66
CA ARG A 288 -3.27 -23.01 10.71
C ARG A 288 -4.71 -23.56 10.82
N ARG A 289 -5.66 -22.69 11.20
CA ARG A 289 -7.05 -23.08 11.46
C ARG A 289 -7.97 -22.99 10.25
N GLY A 290 -7.45 -22.57 9.10
CA GLY A 290 -8.29 -22.40 7.91
C GLY A 290 -7.56 -21.93 6.67
N TYR A 291 -8.29 -21.88 5.58
CA TYR A 291 -7.88 -21.30 4.30
C TYR A 291 -8.77 -20.10 4.02
N VAL A 292 -8.20 -19.00 3.52
CA VAL A 292 -8.89 -17.72 3.45
C VAL A 292 -8.96 -17.26 2.01
N GLY A 293 -10.16 -17.05 1.50
CA GLY A 293 -10.45 -16.30 0.27
C GLY A 293 -10.84 -14.87 0.59
N TYR A 294 -10.32 -13.90 -0.16
CA TYR A 294 -10.71 -12.49 -0.07
C TYR A 294 -11.29 -12.00 -1.39
N MET A 295 -12.36 -11.21 -1.34
CA MET A 295 -12.94 -10.57 -2.51
C MET A 295 -13.56 -9.21 -2.18
N GLN A 296 -13.52 -8.31 -3.16
CA GLN A 296 -14.18 -7.00 -3.11
C GLN A 296 -15.35 -6.98 -4.07
N MET A 297 -16.55 -6.66 -3.62
CA MET A 297 -17.70 -6.66 -4.53
C MET A 297 -17.55 -5.58 -5.62
N THR A 298 -17.58 -6.01 -6.88
CA THR A 298 -17.54 -5.10 -8.05
C THR A 298 -18.86 -5.19 -8.83
N SER A 299 -19.27 -4.07 -9.43
CA SER A 299 -20.58 -3.93 -10.09
C SER A 299 -20.71 -4.67 -11.43
N GLU A 300 -19.63 -5.23 -11.98
CA GLU A 300 -19.56 -5.72 -13.38
C GLU A 300 -19.71 -7.25 -13.55
N VAL A 301 -19.96 -8.00 -12.48
CA VAL A 301 -19.89 -9.48 -12.53
C VAL A 301 -21.21 -10.10 -13.00
N GLY A 302 -21.18 -10.85 -14.11
CA GLY A 302 -22.32 -11.59 -14.66
C GLY A 302 -22.59 -12.96 -14.02
N ASP A 303 -21.57 -13.64 -13.49
CA ASP A 303 -21.66 -14.94 -12.79
C ASP A 303 -20.92 -14.84 -11.45
N TYR A 304 -21.69 -14.69 -10.36
CA TYR A 304 -21.15 -14.54 -9.01
C TYR A 304 -20.49 -15.82 -8.48
N GLY A 305 -20.96 -17.01 -8.87
CA GLY A 305 -20.36 -18.27 -8.44
C GLY A 305 -18.93 -18.40 -8.96
N ARG A 306 -18.72 -18.14 -10.25
CA ARG A 306 -17.38 -18.08 -10.86
C ARG A 306 -16.50 -17.01 -10.25
N TYR A 307 -17.08 -15.86 -9.93
CA TYR A 307 -16.36 -14.76 -9.29
C TYR A 307 -15.85 -15.13 -7.88
N VAL A 308 -16.70 -15.72 -7.04
CA VAL A 308 -16.32 -16.19 -5.70
C VAL A 308 -15.20 -17.24 -5.81
N LEU A 309 -15.36 -18.23 -6.70
CA LEU A 309 -14.36 -19.26 -6.92
C LEU A 309 -13.03 -18.67 -7.40
N ARG A 310 -13.08 -17.77 -8.39
CA ARG A 310 -11.87 -17.12 -8.92
C ARG A 310 -11.09 -16.42 -7.82
N ASN A 311 -11.74 -15.57 -7.03
CA ASN A 311 -11.07 -14.84 -5.94
C ASN A 311 -10.56 -15.77 -4.83
N LEU A 312 -11.28 -16.86 -4.55
CA LEU A 312 -10.81 -17.91 -3.64
C LEU A 312 -9.51 -18.54 -4.17
N ILE A 313 -9.47 -18.99 -5.43
CA ILE A 313 -8.26 -19.57 -6.02
C ILE A 313 -7.13 -18.53 -6.06
N ASP A 314 -7.40 -17.30 -6.46
CA ASP A 314 -6.42 -16.21 -6.49
C ASP A 314 -5.81 -15.96 -5.09
N SER A 315 -6.61 -16.10 -4.03
CA SER A 315 -6.16 -16.01 -2.65
C SER A 315 -5.33 -17.22 -2.22
N LEU A 316 -5.69 -18.43 -2.67
CA LEU A 316 -4.95 -19.66 -2.39
C LEU A 316 -3.62 -19.74 -3.17
N GLU A 317 -3.47 -19.02 -4.28
CA GLU A 317 -2.19 -18.88 -4.98
C GLU A 317 -1.16 -18.03 -4.21
N ARG A 318 -1.62 -17.23 -3.23
CA ARG A 318 -0.75 -16.41 -2.39
C ARG A 318 -0.07 -17.25 -1.31
N PRO A 319 1.11 -16.81 -0.80
CA PRO A 319 1.76 -17.42 0.35
C PRO A 319 0.79 -17.58 1.53
N TYR A 320 0.83 -18.75 2.17
CA TYR A 320 -0.09 -19.11 3.24
C TYR A 320 0.16 -18.25 4.49
N ASP A 321 1.38 -18.22 5.04
CA ASP A 321 1.71 -17.42 6.23
C ASP A 321 3.19 -16.97 6.28
N PRO A 322 3.63 -16.05 5.41
CA PRO A 322 5.03 -15.61 5.39
C PRO A 322 5.40 -14.80 6.65
N PRO A 323 6.65 -14.94 7.17
CA PRO A 323 7.74 -15.77 6.66
C PRO A 323 7.71 -17.24 7.15
N ALA A 324 6.78 -17.61 8.05
CA ALA A 324 6.74 -18.94 8.65
C ALA A 324 6.42 -20.05 7.63
N LEU A 325 5.54 -19.76 6.67
CA LEU A 325 5.20 -20.63 5.55
C LEU A 325 4.98 -19.81 4.28
N SER A 326 6.03 -19.76 3.46
CA SER A 326 6.03 -19.00 2.19
C SER A 326 5.43 -19.77 1.01
N GLU A 327 5.10 -21.06 1.17
CA GLU A 327 4.40 -21.84 0.16
C GLU A 327 2.98 -21.31 -0.06
N SER A 328 2.44 -21.45 -1.27
CA SER A 328 1.07 -21.01 -1.55
C SER A 328 0.04 -21.85 -0.81
N GLY A 329 -1.14 -21.29 -0.53
CA GLY A 329 -2.26 -22.04 0.03
C GLY A 329 -2.65 -23.27 -0.80
N LEU A 330 -2.55 -23.19 -2.14
CA LEU A 330 -2.78 -24.33 -3.03
C LEU A 330 -1.72 -25.43 -2.86
N MET A 331 -0.43 -25.05 -2.74
CA MET A 331 0.63 -26.02 -2.49
C MET A 331 0.47 -26.64 -1.10
N TYR A 332 0.13 -25.82 -0.09
CA TYR A 332 -0.14 -26.31 1.26
C TYR A 332 -1.32 -27.30 1.30
N LEU A 333 -2.40 -27.01 0.58
CA LEU A 333 -3.52 -27.95 0.41
C LEU A 333 -3.12 -29.21 -0.35
N SER A 334 -2.32 -29.08 -1.41
CA SER A 334 -1.81 -30.21 -2.19
C SER A 334 -0.90 -31.11 -1.34
N ASN A 335 -0.05 -30.53 -0.49
CA ASN A 335 0.76 -31.29 0.47
C ASN A 335 -0.12 -32.03 1.47
N ALA A 336 -1.20 -31.40 1.98
CA ALA A 336 -2.15 -32.07 2.86
C ALA A 336 -2.83 -33.27 2.18
N VAL A 337 -3.14 -33.19 0.87
CA VAL A 337 -3.66 -34.35 0.11
C VAL A 337 -2.61 -35.44 -0.06
N ALA A 338 -1.37 -35.06 -0.37
CA ALA A 338 -0.28 -36.00 -0.66
C ALA A 338 0.31 -36.67 0.60
N GLU A 339 0.29 -35.98 1.73
CA GLU A 339 0.98 -36.37 2.97
C GLU A 339 0.01 -36.53 4.16
N GLY A 340 -1.29 -36.39 3.92
CA GLY A 340 -2.33 -36.42 4.96
C GLY A 340 -2.73 -37.83 5.40
N ARG A 341 -4.03 -38.03 5.62
CA ARG A 341 -4.58 -39.28 6.17
C ARG A 341 -4.60 -40.45 5.18
N ALA A 342 -4.43 -40.18 3.89
CA ALA A 342 -4.39 -41.21 2.87
C ALA A 342 -3.06 -41.99 2.94
N ASP A 343 -3.13 -43.33 2.94
CA ASP A 343 -1.96 -44.22 2.94
C ASP A 343 -1.29 -44.26 1.56
N ILE A 344 -0.77 -43.10 1.12
CA ILE A 344 -0.10 -42.94 -0.17
C ILE A 344 1.34 -43.44 -0.03
N PRO A 345 1.79 -44.38 -0.88
CA PRO A 345 3.17 -44.87 -0.84
C PRO A 345 4.18 -43.74 -1.10
N ARG A 346 5.22 -43.65 -0.25
CA ARG A 346 6.24 -42.58 -0.35
C ARG A 346 7.00 -42.62 -1.67
N ASP A 347 7.28 -43.81 -2.18
CA ASP A 347 7.91 -44.05 -3.48
C ASP A 347 7.05 -43.53 -4.64
N ALA A 348 5.72 -43.70 -4.57
CA ALA A 348 4.81 -43.13 -5.57
C ALA A 348 4.82 -41.59 -5.55
N LEU A 349 4.85 -40.98 -4.35
CA LEU A 349 4.94 -39.52 -4.21
C LEU A 349 6.30 -38.96 -4.68
N GLU A 350 7.40 -39.63 -4.34
CA GLU A 350 8.74 -39.29 -4.83
C GLU A 350 8.83 -39.43 -6.36
N MET A 351 8.25 -40.49 -6.92
CA MET A 351 8.16 -40.69 -8.37
C MET A 351 7.36 -39.57 -9.03
N LEU A 352 6.22 -39.15 -8.47
CA LEU A 352 5.44 -38.03 -8.99
C LEU A 352 6.26 -36.73 -9.00
N ARG A 353 7.01 -36.46 -7.92
CA ARG A 353 7.78 -35.21 -7.72
C ARG A 353 9.03 -35.13 -8.59
N ALA A 354 9.78 -36.22 -8.73
CA ALA A 354 11.14 -36.18 -9.29
C ALA A 354 11.29 -36.91 -10.64
N ALA A 355 10.43 -37.87 -10.97
CA ALA A 355 10.61 -38.65 -12.19
C ALA A 355 10.13 -37.91 -13.45
N GLU A 356 10.86 -38.12 -14.55
CA GLU A 356 10.40 -37.82 -15.90
C GLU A 356 9.41 -38.92 -16.32
N LEU A 357 8.12 -38.60 -16.28
CA LEU A 357 7.04 -39.53 -16.60
C LEU A 357 6.45 -39.19 -17.97
N SER A 358 6.16 -40.21 -18.77
CA SER A 358 5.29 -40.04 -19.93
C SER A 358 3.86 -39.67 -19.49
N PRO A 359 3.01 -39.09 -20.36
CA PRO A 359 1.62 -38.77 -20.00
C PRO A 359 0.84 -39.98 -19.45
N ASP A 360 1.02 -41.16 -20.03
CA ASP A 360 0.32 -42.39 -19.61
C ASP A 360 0.84 -42.90 -18.25
N GLN A 361 2.16 -42.77 -18.00
CA GLN A 361 2.74 -43.11 -16.71
C GLN A 361 2.28 -42.13 -15.61
N LEU A 362 2.24 -40.84 -15.91
CA LEU A 362 1.77 -39.81 -14.99
C LEU A 362 0.32 -40.07 -14.57
N ASP A 363 -0.55 -40.36 -15.55
CA ASP A 363 -1.95 -40.68 -15.29
C ASP A 363 -2.10 -41.95 -14.42
N SER A 364 -1.32 -43.00 -14.70
CA SER A 364 -1.33 -44.23 -13.90
C SER A 364 -0.87 -44.02 -12.46
N VAL A 365 0.19 -43.22 -12.24
CA VAL A 365 0.71 -42.89 -10.91
C VAL A 365 -0.32 -42.09 -10.12
N ILE A 366 -0.86 -41.02 -10.72
CA ILE A 366 -1.87 -40.17 -10.09
C ILE A 366 -3.15 -40.98 -9.80
N GLY A 367 -3.62 -41.80 -10.74
CA GLY A 367 -4.79 -42.65 -10.56
C GLY A 367 -4.64 -43.59 -9.36
N THR A 368 -3.46 -44.20 -9.19
CA THR A 368 -3.17 -45.03 -8.01
C THR A 368 -3.26 -44.20 -6.72
N MET A 369 -2.67 -42.99 -6.69
CA MET A 369 -2.74 -42.11 -5.51
C MET A 369 -4.17 -41.66 -5.21
N ILE A 370 -4.98 -41.36 -6.23
CA ILE A 370 -6.40 -41.01 -6.08
C ILE A 370 -7.17 -42.17 -5.44
N ASP A 371 -6.93 -43.41 -5.86
CA ASP A 371 -7.57 -44.59 -5.26
C ASP A 371 -7.29 -44.70 -3.75
N HIS A 372 -6.08 -44.34 -3.30
CA HIS A 372 -5.76 -44.29 -1.87
C HIS A 372 -6.55 -43.20 -1.15
N VAL A 373 -6.66 -42.00 -1.74
CA VAL A 373 -7.41 -40.89 -1.15
C VAL A 373 -8.90 -41.20 -1.04
N VAL A 374 -9.52 -41.70 -2.10
CA VAL A 374 -10.97 -41.99 -2.15
C VAL A 374 -11.36 -43.15 -1.23
N ARG A 375 -10.42 -44.03 -0.86
CA ARG A 375 -10.65 -45.09 0.17
C ARG A 375 -10.60 -44.58 1.61
N THR A 376 -10.22 -43.32 1.84
CA THR A 376 -10.18 -42.72 3.17
C THR A 376 -11.57 -42.21 3.56
N ASP A 377 -12.00 -42.48 4.78
CA ASP A 377 -13.28 -42.00 5.32
C ASP A 377 -13.36 -40.47 5.23
N GLY A 378 -14.52 -39.93 4.81
CA GLY A 378 -14.75 -38.50 4.59
C GLY A 378 -14.35 -37.98 3.19
N LEU A 379 -13.45 -38.66 2.48
CA LEU A 379 -12.93 -38.25 1.17
C LEU A 379 -13.52 -39.05 -0.02
N ALA A 380 -14.29 -40.10 0.27
CA ALA A 380 -14.85 -41.01 -0.74
C ALA A 380 -15.79 -40.35 -1.78
N HIS A 381 -16.35 -39.19 -1.46
CA HIS A 381 -17.28 -38.46 -2.32
C HIS A 381 -16.62 -37.36 -3.18
N LEU A 382 -15.29 -37.21 -3.08
CA LEU A 382 -14.56 -36.25 -3.89
C LEU A 382 -14.44 -36.69 -5.34
N GLU A 383 -14.38 -35.72 -6.25
CA GLU A 383 -14.14 -36.03 -7.64
C GLU A 383 -12.65 -36.24 -7.91
N THR A 384 -12.38 -37.31 -8.64
CA THR A 384 -11.05 -37.70 -9.10
C THR A 384 -10.36 -36.58 -9.85
N ASP A 385 -11.09 -35.81 -10.66
CA ASP A 385 -10.53 -34.72 -11.47
C ASP A 385 -9.96 -33.59 -10.60
N LEU A 386 -10.57 -33.29 -9.45
CA LEU A 386 -10.03 -32.30 -8.51
C LEU A 386 -8.77 -32.83 -7.82
N LEU A 387 -8.79 -34.08 -7.37
CA LEU A 387 -7.64 -34.72 -6.73
C LEU A 387 -6.46 -34.81 -7.71
N HIS A 388 -6.72 -35.19 -8.96
CA HIS A 388 -5.73 -35.19 -10.04
C HIS A 388 -5.08 -33.82 -10.18
N ALA A 389 -5.89 -32.76 -10.29
CA ALA A 389 -5.40 -31.39 -10.41
C ALA A 389 -4.53 -30.98 -9.22
N LEU A 390 -4.91 -31.35 -8.00
CA LEU A 390 -4.11 -31.09 -6.80
C LEU A 390 -2.81 -31.89 -6.77
N PHE A 391 -2.80 -33.16 -7.20
CA PHE A 391 -1.57 -33.95 -7.29
C PHE A 391 -0.60 -33.39 -8.33
N LEU A 392 -1.08 -32.85 -9.45
CA LEU A 392 -0.21 -32.22 -10.44
C LEU A 392 0.59 -31.03 -9.88
N LEU A 393 0.10 -30.36 -8.83
CA LEU A 393 0.85 -29.31 -8.14
C LEU A 393 2.12 -29.84 -7.47
N GLN A 394 2.16 -31.11 -7.03
CA GLN A 394 3.32 -31.70 -6.37
C GLN A 394 4.58 -31.72 -7.25
N ARG A 395 4.43 -31.64 -8.58
CA ARG A 395 5.56 -31.52 -9.51
C ARG A 395 6.29 -30.18 -9.43
N ARG A 396 5.68 -29.17 -8.79
CA ARG A 396 6.21 -27.80 -8.65
C ARG A 396 6.65 -27.17 -9.98
N ASP A 397 6.02 -27.57 -11.09
CA ASP A 397 6.25 -26.99 -12.42
C ASP A 397 5.34 -25.76 -12.64
N PRO A 398 5.90 -24.56 -12.84
CA PRO A 398 5.12 -23.34 -13.09
C PRO A 398 4.20 -23.43 -14.32
N ALA A 399 4.57 -24.21 -15.34
CA ALA A 399 3.78 -24.38 -16.54
C ALA A 399 2.53 -25.24 -16.29
N LEU A 400 2.66 -26.32 -15.51
CA LEU A 400 1.53 -27.13 -15.07
C LEU A 400 0.66 -26.37 -14.08
N GLN A 401 1.27 -25.68 -13.10
CA GLN A 401 0.54 -24.90 -12.09
C GLN A 401 -0.41 -23.89 -12.73
N ARG A 402 0.02 -23.13 -13.75
CA ARG A 402 -0.86 -22.19 -14.46
C ARG A 402 -2.09 -22.84 -15.08
N ARG A 403 -1.97 -24.09 -15.55
CA ARG A 403 -3.06 -24.84 -16.16
C ARG A 403 -3.98 -25.46 -15.12
N VAL A 404 -3.41 -25.98 -14.03
CA VAL A 404 -4.18 -26.43 -12.87
C VAL A 404 -5.01 -25.29 -12.31
N VAL A 405 -4.45 -24.09 -12.16
CA VAL A 405 -5.18 -22.90 -11.70
C VAL A 405 -6.36 -22.56 -12.62
N LYS A 406 -6.18 -22.61 -13.95
CA LYS A 406 -7.29 -22.43 -14.90
C LYS A 406 -8.40 -23.47 -14.68
N PHE A 407 -8.03 -24.74 -14.51
CA PHE A 407 -8.98 -25.81 -14.23
C PHE A 407 -9.73 -25.56 -12.91
N LEU A 408 -9.01 -25.23 -11.83
CA LEU A 408 -9.59 -24.94 -10.51
C LEU A 408 -10.52 -23.72 -10.50
N ARG A 409 -10.33 -22.77 -11.42
CA ARG A 409 -11.21 -21.60 -11.60
C ARG A 409 -12.43 -21.86 -12.49
N CYS A 410 -12.61 -23.10 -12.97
CA CYS A 410 -13.67 -23.44 -13.93
C CYS A 410 -13.56 -22.62 -15.25
N GLU A 411 -12.32 -22.31 -15.67
CA GLU A 411 -12.06 -21.63 -16.94
C GLU A 411 -12.01 -22.65 -18.10
N SER A 412 -12.29 -22.17 -19.32
CA SER A 412 -12.23 -23.02 -20.51
C SER A 412 -10.81 -23.53 -20.77
N LEU A 413 -10.65 -24.85 -20.85
CA LEU A 413 -9.38 -25.49 -21.20
C LEU A 413 -9.33 -25.81 -22.70
N GLY A 414 -8.31 -25.28 -23.39
CA GLY A 414 -8.01 -25.65 -24.77
C GLY A 414 -7.47 -27.08 -24.91
N GLY A 415 -7.47 -27.64 -26.12
CA GLY A 415 -7.07 -29.05 -26.33
C GLY A 415 -5.64 -29.37 -25.88
N HIS A 416 -4.70 -28.45 -26.05
CA HIS A 416 -3.33 -28.61 -25.54
C HIS A 416 -3.27 -28.58 -24.01
N ASP A 417 -3.98 -27.65 -23.36
CA ASP A 417 -4.02 -27.56 -21.89
C ASP A 417 -4.62 -28.83 -21.27
N ARG A 418 -5.70 -29.37 -21.86
CA ARG A 418 -6.29 -30.66 -21.43
C ARG A 418 -5.29 -31.81 -21.53
N LYS A 419 -4.58 -31.91 -22.67
CA LYS A 419 -3.57 -32.96 -22.87
C LYS A 419 -2.44 -32.87 -21.84
N MET A 420 -1.99 -31.67 -21.50
CA MET A 420 -0.94 -31.45 -20.50
C MET A 420 -1.41 -31.75 -19.07
N LEU A 421 -2.72 -31.70 -18.82
CA LEU A 421 -3.34 -32.02 -17.52
C LEU A 421 -3.85 -33.47 -17.46
N GLY A 422 -3.28 -34.40 -18.23
CA GLY A 422 -3.71 -35.81 -18.19
C GLY A 422 -5.13 -36.06 -18.72
N GLY A 423 -5.66 -35.15 -19.56
CA GLY A 423 -6.99 -35.31 -20.14
C GLY A 423 -8.15 -34.79 -19.28
N LEU A 424 -7.87 -34.04 -18.20
CA LEU A 424 -8.89 -33.44 -17.34
C LEU A 424 -10.01 -32.75 -18.13
N THR A 425 -11.26 -33.07 -17.77
CA THR A 425 -12.44 -32.50 -18.40
C THR A 425 -12.68 -31.09 -17.84
N PRO A 426 -12.81 -30.05 -18.68
CA PRO A 426 -13.13 -28.72 -18.16
C PRO A 426 -14.46 -28.72 -17.43
N ARG A 427 -14.51 -27.91 -16.37
CA ARG A 427 -15.67 -27.67 -15.53
C ARG A 427 -16.37 -26.39 -16.02
N ASP A 428 -17.21 -26.51 -17.04
CA ASP A 428 -17.84 -25.37 -17.71
C ASP A 428 -19.32 -25.14 -17.37
N GLN A 429 -19.93 -26.01 -16.55
CA GLN A 429 -21.34 -25.89 -16.17
C GLN A 429 -21.56 -24.77 -15.14
N PRO A 430 -22.76 -24.16 -15.08
CA PRO A 430 -23.09 -23.10 -14.12
C PRO A 430 -22.94 -23.51 -12.64
N GLU A 431 -23.14 -24.78 -12.31
CA GLU A 431 -23.04 -25.33 -10.96
C GLU A 431 -21.61 -25.71 -10.53
N ASP A 432 -20.69 -25.84 -11.49
CA ASP A 432 -19.32 -26.28 -11.25
C ASP A 432 -18.52 -25.37 -10.29
N PRO A 433 -18.71 -24.03 -10.29
CA PRO A 433 -18.01 -23.18 -9.33
C PRO A 433 -18.34 -23.51 -7.88
N LEU A 434 -19.63 -23.59 -7.54
CA LEU A 434 -20.08 -23.94 -6.19
C LEU A 434 -19.65 -25.36 -5.82
N ARG A 435 -19.76 -26.30 -6.75
CA ARG A 435 -19.33 -27.69 -6.60
C ARG A 435 -17.82 -27.80 -6.32
N THR A 436 -17.00 -26.97 -6.96
CA THR A 436 -15.55 -26.90 -6.74
C THR A 436 -15.23 -26.29 -5.38
N ILE A 437 -15.87 -25.18 -5.00
CA ILE A 437 -15.73 -24.58 -3.66
C ILE A 437 -16.07 -25.62 -2.58
N ARG A 438 -17.16 -26.36 -2.78
CA ARG A 438 -17.59 -27.40 -1.85
C ARG A 438 -16.53 -28.47 -1.64
N GLN A 439 -16.02 -29.04 -2.72
CA GLN A 439 -14.99 -30.09 -2.62
C GLN A 439 -13.69 -29.57 -2.02
N LEU A 440 -13.27 -28.34 -2.33
CA LEU A 440 -12.11 -27.73 -1.69
C LEU A 440 -12.33 -27.58 -0.18
N GLY A 441 -13.50 -27.08 0.25
CA GLY A 441 -13.85 -26.99 1.66
C GLY A 441 -13.89 -28.34 2.38
N THR A 442 -14.36 -29.39 1.72
CA THR A 442 -14.30 -30.78 2.23
C THR A 442 -12.85 -31.23 2.42
N ILE A 443 -11.99 -31.07 1.41
CA ILE A 443 -10.57 -31.44 1.49
C ILE A 443 -9.87 -30.71 2.64
N MET A 444 -10.09 -29.40 2.77
CA MET A 444 -9.50 -28.58 3.83
C MET A 444 -9.86 -29.08 5.23
N TYR A 445 -11.13 -29.44 5.42
CA TYR A 445 -11.61 -29.93 6.71
C TYR A 445 -11.13 -31.37 7.00
N GLU A 446 -11.38 -32.31 6.10
CA GLU A 446 -11.10 -33.74 6.32
C GLU A 446 -9.60 -34.05 6.53
N LEU A 447 -8.72 -33.25 5.93
CA LEU A 447 -7.27 -33.48 6.01
C LEU A 447 -6.55 -32.62 7.04
N SER A 448 -7.08 -31.45 7.39
CA SER A 448 -6.38 -30.46 8.22
C SER A 448 -7.21 -29.90 9.36
N ASP A 449 -8.44 -30.40 9.56
CA ASP A 449 -9.43 -29.84 10.49
C ASP A 449 -9.54 -28.30 10.33
N ALA A 450 -9.48 -27.83 9.07
CA ALA A 450 -9.33 -26.42 8.73
C ALA A 450 -10.63 -25.84 8.14
N ALA A 451 -11.00 -24.63 8.56
CA ALA A 451 -12.17 -23.92 8.06
C ALA A 451 -11.93 -23.31 6.67
N LEU A 452 -12.99 -23.23 5.86
CA LEU A 452 -13.01 -22.39 4.66
C LEU A 452 -13.51 -20.99 5.03
N VAL A 453 -12.63 -20.01 5.10
CA VAL A 453 -12.99 -18.63 5.42
C VAL A 453 -13.13 -17.81 4.14
N VAL A 454 -14.26 -17.12 3.98
CA VAL A 454 -14.51 -16.23 2.83
C VAL A 454 -14.74 -14.81 3.34
N LEU A 455 -13.80 -13.91 3.07
CA LEU A 455 -13.85 -12.50 3.46
C LEU A 455 -14.36 -11.67 2.30
N VAL A 456 -15.46 -10.97 2.51
CA VAL A 456 -16.13 -10.12 1.52
C VAL A 456 -16.09 -8.68 2.00
N ASP A 457 -15.54 -7.79 1.17
CA ASP A 457 -15.38 -6.36 1.47
C ASP A 457 -16.12 -5.49 0.43
N GLN A 458 -16.33 -4.22 0.77
CA GLN A 458 -16.81 -3.16 -0.13
C GLN A 458 -18.11 -3.49 -0.91
N ILE A 459 -19.10 -4.08 -0.25
CA ILE A 459 -20.42 -4.30 -0.89
C ILE A 459 -21.06 -2.98 -1.36
N GLU A 460 -20.76 -1.89 -0.67
CA GLU A 460 -21.20 -0.53 -0.99
C GLU A 460 -20.82 -0.03 -2.39
N ASP A 461 -19.68 -0.45 -2.96
CA ASP A 461 -19.18 0.05 -4.24
C ASP A 461 -19.97 -0.48 -5.45
N THR A 462 -20.95 -1.36 -5.21
CA THR A 462 -21.83 -1.89 -6.26
C THR A 462 -22.99 -0.96 -6.64
N ILE A 463 -23.25 0.12 -5.89
CA ILE A 463 -24.48 0.94 -6.01
C ILE A 463 -24.29 2.20 -6.89
N PRO A 464 -24.78 2.11 -8.14
CA PRO A 464 -25.70 3.12 -8.65
C PRO A 464 -26.93 2.48 -9.33
N ASP A 465 -28.12 2.98 -8.96
CA ASP A 465 -29.44 2.70 -9.54
C ASP A 465 -30.03 1.27 -9.37
N GLY A 466 -31.37 1.19 -9.42
CA GLY A 466 -32.18 0.06 -8.93
C GLY A 466 -31.92 -1.34 -9.50
N GLN A 467 -31.10 -1.49 -10.55
CA GLN A 467 -30.61 -2.81 -11.02
C GLN A 467 -29.59 -3.43 -10.06
N THR A 468 -28.95 -2.62 -9.21
CA THR A 468 -27.95 -3.06 -8.24
C THR A 468 -28.53 -3.93 -7.13
N ALA A 469 -29.76 -3.68 -6.70
CA ALA A 469 -30.34 -4.43 -5.58
C ALA A 469 -30.48 -5.93 -5.87
N THR A 470 -30.86 -6.27 -7.11
CA THR A 470 -30.93 -7.67 -7.56
C THR A 470 -29.55 -8.32 -7.61
N ARG A 471 -28.50 -7.57 -7.96
CA ARG A 471 -27.11 -8.06 -7.97
C ARG A 471 -26.58 -8.31 -6.56
N ILE A 472 -26.81 -7.39 -5.64
CA ILE A 472 -26.47 -7.58 -4.23
C ILE A 472 -27.21 -8.80 -3.67
N GLN A 473 -28.51 -8.94 -3.96
CA GLN A 473 -29.27 -10.12 -3.57
C GLN A 473 -28.66 -11.41 -4.13
N GLN A 474 -28.30 -11.45 -5.42
CA GLN A 474 -27.61 -12.60 -6.03
C GLN A 474 -26.27 -12.89 -5.35
N ALA A 475 -25.51 -11.87 -4.95
CA ALA A 475 -24.26 -12.05 -4.23
C ALA A 475 -24.49 -12.69 -2.84
N PHE A 476 -25.46 -12.19 -2.07
CA PHE A 476 -25.84 -12.78 -0.78
C PHE A 476 -26.37 -14.21 -0.93
N ASP A 477 -27.18 -14.49 -1.96
CA ASP A 477 -27.70 -15.83 -2.25
C ASP A 477 -26.57 -16.81 -2.62
N ASN A 478 -25.57 -16.38 -3.40
CA ASN A 478 -24.40 -17.21 -3.72
C ASN A 478 -23.50 -17.46 -2.52
N LEU A 479 -23.20 -16.42 -1.71
CA LEU A 479 -22.42 -16.57 -0.47
C LEU A 479 -23.13 -17.49 0.53
N ARG A 480 -24.46 -17.41 0.59
CA ARG A 480 -25.28 -18.34 1.35
C ARG A 480 -25.19 -19.76 0.79
N ALA A 481 -25.26 -19.94 -0.53
CA ALA A 481 -25.11 -21.26 -1.13
C ALA A 481 -23.76 -21.91 -0.78
N VAL A 482 -22.69 -21.11 -0.67
CA VAL A 482 -21.39 -21.57 -0.18
C VAL A 482 -21.47 -22.01 1.28
N SER A 483 -22.03 -21.20 2.19
CA SER A 483 -22.12 -21.58 3.61
C SER A 483 -23.08 -22.76 3.86
N ASP A 484 -24.15 -22.90 3.07
CA ASP A 484 -25.06 -24.04 3.13
C ASP A 484 -24.43 -25.35 2.64
N SER A 485 -23.52 -25.27 1.66
CA SER A 485 -22.90 -26.46 1.05
C SER A 485 -21.62 -26.91 1.75
N VAL A 486 -20.99 -26.04 2.54
CA VAL A 486 -19.72 -26.32 3.24
C VAL A 486 -19.90 -26.11 4.75
N PRO A 487 -20.05 -27.18 5.55
CA PRO A 487 -20.27 -27.06 6.99
C PRO A 487 -19.12 -26.37 7.74
N SER A 488 -17.89 -26.52 7.25
CA SER A 488 -16.69 -25.86 7.78
C SER A 488 -16.50 -24.42 7.29
N ALA A 489 -17.46 -23.84 6.56
CA ALA A 489 -17.31 -22.49 6.01
C ALA A 489 -17.66 -21.38 7.02
N VAL A 490 -16.84 -20.34 7.05
CA VAL A 490 -17.09 -19.10 7.78
C VAL A 490 -17.01 -17.94 6.79
N VAL A 491 -18.17 -17.42 6.39
CA VAL A 491 -18.29 -16.27 5.50
C VAL A 491 -18.34 -15.00 6.36
N VAL A 492 -17.45 -14.04 6.11
CA VAL A 492 -17.44 -12.74 6.78
C VAL A 492 -17.77 -11.68 5.76
N ILE A 493 -18.85 -10.94 6.00
CA ILE A 493 -19.32 -9.87 5.11
C ILE A 493 -19.12 -8.54 5.81
N ALA A 494 -18.26 -7.68 5.27
CA ALA A 494 -18.06 -6.32 5.75
C ALA A 494 -18.76 -5.32 4.82
N CYS A 495 -19.69 -4.52 5.36
CA CYS A 495 -20.41 -3.51 4.58
C CYS A 495 -20.74 -2.26 5.43
N LEU A 496 -21.12 -1.18 4.75
CA LEU A 496 -21.66 0.00 5.44
C LEU A 496 -23.03 -0.29 6.05
N THR A 497 -23.27 0.27 7.24
CA THR A 497 -24.53 0.12 7.98
C THR A 497 -25.74 0.57 7.16
N ASP A 498 -25.65 1.74 6.54
CA ASP A 498 -26.72 2.34 5.73
C ASP A 498 -27.02 1.52 4.47
N VAL A 499 -25.99 0.94 3.85
CA VAL A 499 -26.14 0.03 2.72
C VAL A 499 -26.89 -1.24 3.12
N TYR A 500 -26.52 -1.85 4.26
CA TYR A 500 -27.24 -3.02 4.76
C TYR A 500 -28.71 -2.71 5.07
N ASP A 501 -28.98 -1.59 5.75
CA ASP A 501 -30.34 -1.16 6.08
C ASP A 501 -31.19 -0.90 4.83
N ALA A 502 -30.57 -0.41 3.73
CA ALA A 502 -31.25 -0.19 2.46
C ALA A 502 -31.57 -1.48 1.67
N ILE A 503 -30.76 -2.53 1.82
CA ILE A 503 -30.95 -3.82 1.12
C ILE A 503 -31.78 -4.81 1.93
N LYS A 504 -31.74 -4.74 3.27
CA LYS A 504 -32.43 -5.65 4.19
C LYS A 504 -33.90 -5.89 3.83
N PRO A 505 -34.72 -4.86 3.48
CA PRO A 505 -36.11 -5.07 3.09
C PRO A 505 -36.31 -5.87 1.80
N LYS A 506 -35.28 -6.00 0.97
CA LYS A 506 -35.30 -6.71 -0.32
C LYS A 506 -34.82 -8.15 -0.21
N LEU A 507 -34.20 -8.52 0.91
CA LEU A 507 -33.76 -9.88 1.18
C LEU A 507 -34.92 -10.74 1.69
N SER A 508 -34.88 -12.04 1.41
CA SER A 508 -35.87 -12.96 1.98
C SER A 508 -35.70 -13.06 3.51
N LYS A 509 -36.80 -13.29 4.24
CA LYS A 509 -36.77 -13.41 5.71
C LYS A 509 -35.77 -14.47 6.19
N SER A 510 -35.67 -15.59 5.49
CA SER A 510 -34.69 -16.65 5.82
C SER A 510 -33.24 -16.19 5.69
N VAL A 511 -32.91 -15.31 4.73
CA VAL A 511 -31.56 -14.74 4.59
C VAL A 511 -31.30 -13.77 5.73
N VAL A 512 -32.24 -12.89 6.03
CA VAL A 512 -32.13 -11.92 7.13
C VAL A 512 -31.96 -12.64 8.48
N ASP A 513 -32.79 -13.63 8.78
CA ASP A 513 -32.70 -14.38 10.03
C ASP A 513 -31.31 -15.04 10.22
N ARG A 514 -30.69 -15.52 9.13
CA ARG A 514 -29.34 -16.09 9.19
C ARG A 514 -28.24 -15.05 9.37
N LEU A 515 -28.37 -13.89 8.71
CA LEU A 515 -27.44 -12.77 8.87
C LEU A 515 -27.55 -12.11 10.25
N GLU A 516 -28.74 -12.13 10.87
CA GLU A 516 -29.02 -11.39 12.10
C GLU A 516 -29.04 -12.23 13.38
N LEU A 517 -29.20 -13.55 13.29
CA LEU A 517 -29.36 -14.41 14.47
C LEU A 517 -28.24 -15.45 14.63
N ASP A 518 -27.40 -15.69 13.63
CA ASP A 518 -26.53 -16.88 13.63
C ASP A 518 -25.19 -16.71 12.87
N PRO A 519 -24.25 -15.90 13.40
CA PRO A 519 -24.32 -15.09 14.61
C PRO A 519 -24.95 -13.70 14.39
N ALA A 520 -25.21 -12.97 15.49
CA ALA A 520 -25.70 -11.60 15.41
C ALA A 520 -24.68 -10.65 14.74
N PRO A 521 -25.13 -9.60 14.03
CA PRO A 521 -24.24 -8.67 13.35
C PRO A 521 -23.39 -7.89 14.35
N VAL A 522 -22.12 -7.70 14.03
CA VAL A 522 -21.21 -6.91 14.86
C VAL A 522 -21.11 -5.51 14.30
N ARG A 523 -21.41 -4.51 15.15
CA ARG A 523 -21.28 -3.10 14.79
C ARG A 523 -19.90 -2.61 15.19
N LEU A 524 -19.09 -2.25 14.19
CA LEU A 524 -17.75 -1.76 14.36
C LEU A 524 -17.78 -0.30 14.80
N ALA A 525 -17.14 0.01 15.91
CA ALA A 525 -17.07 1.37 16.41
C ALA A 525 -16.16 2.23 15.49
N SER A 526 -16.72 3.32 14.98
CA SER A 526 -15.98 4.23 14.09
C SER A 526 -14.98 5.12 14.84
N LEU A 527 -15.35 5.54 16.06
CA LEU A 527 -14.55 6.45 16.89
C LEU A 527 -13.57 5.67 17.76
N ARG A 528 -12.35 6.16 17.92
CA ARG A 528 -11.30 5.52 18.71
C ARG A 528 -11.13 6.19 20.07
N GLU A 529 -10.90 5.39 21.10
CA GLU A 529 -10.61 5.88 22.45
C GLU A 529 -9.10 6.04 22.66
N THR A 530 -8.71 6.86 23.64
CA THR A 530 -7.30 7.14 23.94
C THR A 530 -6.42 5.89 24.06
N PRO A 531 -6.81 4.82 24.78
CA PRO A 531 -5.95 3.62 24.88
C PRO A 531 -5.71 2.92 23.55
N GLU A 532 -6.72 2.91 22.66
CA GLU A 532 -6.56 2.34 21.32
C GLU A 532 -5.65 3.22 20.45
N ILE A 533 -5.79 4.54 20.56
CA ILE A 533 -4.96 5.51 19.84
C ILE A 533 -3.50 5.42 20.28
N GLU A 534 -3.24 5.28 21.58
CA GLU A 534 -1.91 5.07 22.15
C GLU A 534 -1.27 3.79 21.60
N GLN A 535 -1.99 2.67 21.59
CA GLN A 535 -1.49 1.41 21.03
C GLN A 535 -1.23 1.50 19.52
N MET A 536 -2.12 2.17 18.77
CA MET A 536 -1.92 2.45 17.35
C MET A 536 -0.65 3.26 17.11
N LEU A 537 -0.38 4.24 17.96
CA LEU A 537 0.78 5.11 17.86
C LEU A 537 2.07 4.37 18.17
N VAL A 538 2.09 3.61 19.28
CA VAL A 538 3.23 2.81 19.73
C VAL A 538 3.68 1.85 18.63
N LYS A 539 2.79 1.02 18.08
CA LYS A 539 3.18 0.07 17.02
C LYS A 539 3.78 0.74 15.80
N ARG A 540 3.33 1.96 15.47
CA ARG A 540 3.84 2.71 14.31
C ARG A 540 5.21 3.30 14.58
N LEU A 541 5.41 3.87 15.76
CA LEU A 541 6.70 4.39 16.19
C LEU A 541 7.74 3.28 16.35
N GLU A 542 7.36 2.12 16.91
CA GLU A 542 8.21 0.94 16.99
C GLU A 542 8.74 0.53 15.62
N ASN A 543 7.85 0.44 14.63
CA ASN A 543 8.24 0.11 13.25
C ASN A 543 9.14 1.19 12.63
N LEU A 544 8.84 2.48 12.86
CA LEU A 544 9.65 3.59 12.35
C LEU A 544 11.07 3.57 12.93
N TYR A 545 11.17 3.44 14.26
CA TYR A 545 12.45 3.44 14.96
C TYR A 545 13.26 2.17 14.67
N SER A 546 12.59 1.02 14.60
CA SER A 546 13.24 -0.22 14.19
C SER A 546 13.82 -0.15 12.78
N ALA A 547 13.17 0.55 11.84
CA ALA A 547 13.69 0.70 10.48
C ALA A 547 14.97 1.54 10.38
N PHE A 548 15.25 2.36 11.40
CA PHE A 548 16.46 3.16 11.52
C PHE A 548 17.41 2.65 12.62
N ASP A 549 17.17 1.44 13.12
CA ASP A 549 17.93 0.84 14.22
C ASP A 549 17.98 1.72 15.48
N VAL A 550 16.94 2.56 15.71
CA VAL A 550 16.81 3.40 16.90
C VAL A 550 16.19 2.59 18.05
N PRO A 551 16.80 2.58 19.25
CA PRO A 551 16.27 1.87 20.41
C PRO A 551 14.87 2.32 20.84
N TRP A 552 13.99 1.35 21.08
CA TRP A 552 12.71 1.60 21.74
C TRP A 552 12.90 1.96 23.22
N ARG A 553 12.06 2.88 23.73
CA ARG A 553 12.10 3.38 25.10
C ARG A 553 10.73 3.27 25.75
N ASP A 554 10.59 2.31 26.67
CA ASP A 554 9.33 2.03 27.37
C ASP A 554 8.89 3.14 28.33
N ASP A 555 9.83 3.98 28.78
CA ASP A 555 9.55 5.14 29.63
C ASP A 555 8.90 6.31 28.89
N GLU A 556 9.08 6.37 27.56
CA GLU A 556 8.53 7.41 26.70
C GLU A 556 8.00 6.82 25.37
N PRO A 557 6.96 5.98 25.42
CA PRO A 557 6.51 5.17 24.29
C PRO A 557 5.83 5.99 23.18
N TYR A 558 5.43 7.23 23.48
CA TYR A 558 4.73 8.10 22.53
C TYR A 558 5.63 9.17 21.91
N TYR A 559 6.90 9.25 22.31
CA TYR A 559 7.82 10.26 21.78
C TYR A 559 7.87 10.16 20.25
N PRO A 560 7.73 11.27 19.49
CA PRO A 560 7.81 12.68 19.93
C PRO A 560 6.44 13.35 20.17
N PHE A 561 5.36 12.60 20.27
CA PHE A 561 4.02 13.13 20.52
C PHE A 561 3.80 13.45 22.00
N THR A 562 3.15 14.58 22.26
CA THR A 562 2.72 14.98 23.60
C THR A 562 1.36 14.41 23.94
N SER A 563 1.05 14.24 25.24
CA SER A 563 -0.26 13.78 25.70
C SER A 563 -1.40 14.66 25.19
N GLN A 564 -1.19 15.98 25.06
CA GLN A 564 -2.18 16.91 24.49
C GLN A 564 -2.49 16.61 23.02
N GLN A 565 -1.48 16.23 22.23
CA GLN A 565 -1.69 15.85 20.82
C GLN A 565 -2.47 14.53 20.69
N ILE A 566 -2.25 13.59 21.60
CA ILE A 566 -2.97 12.32 21.66
C ILE A 566 -4.43 12.57 22.09
N GLU A 567 -4.64 13.39 23.12
CA GLU A 567 -5.98 13.74 23.61
C GLU A 567 -6.79 14.52 22.55
N ALA A 568 -6.13 15.38 21.77
CA ALA A 568 -6.77 16.14 20.70
C ALA A 568 -7.37 15.28 19.57
N VAL A 569 -6.92 14.02 19.43
CA VAL A 569 -7.46 13.07 18.45
C VAL A 569 -8.40 12.03 19.06
N ASN A 570 -8.70 12.14 20.37
CA ASN A 570 -9.67 11.28 21.01
C ASN A 570 -11.06 11.41 20.36
N ARG A 571 -11.75 10.28 20.21
CA ARG A 571 -13.05 10.19 19.50
C ARG A 571 -13.02 10.62 18.04
N LEU A 572 -11.85 10.64 17.40
CA LEU A 572 -11.77 10.69 15.94
C LEU A 572 -11.75 9.27 15.36
N ARG A 573 -11.99 9.13 14.05
CA ARG A 573 -11.84 7.85 13.36
C ARG A 573 -10.36 7.52 13.22
N ALA A 574 -10.01 6.23 13.18
CA ALA A 574 -8.61 5.80 13.01
C ALA A 574 -7.91 6.49 11.84
N ARG A 575 -8.59 6.63 10.69
CA ARG A 575 -8.09 7.35 9.50
C ARG A 575 -7.77 8.82 9.81
N ASP A 576 -8.63 9.49 10.57
CA ASP A 576 -8.51 10.91 10.92
C ASP A 576 -7.39 11.12 11.96
N CYS A 577 -7.25 10.21 12.94
CA CYS A 577 -6.12 10.19 13.87
C CYS A 577 -4.78 10.07 13.12
N LEU A 578 -4.68 9.10 12.20
CA LEU A 578 -3.46 8.88 11.41
C LEU A 578 -3.15 10.07 10.50
N ALA A 579 -4.17 10.72 9.92
CA ALA A 579 -3.97 11.94 9.14
C ALA A 579 -3.34 13.04 10.00
N LYS A 580 -3.79 13.23 11.25
CA LYS A 580 -3.21 14.20 12.19
C LYS A 580 -1.78 13.87 12.60
N PHE A 581 -1.49 12.60 12.87
CA PHE A 581 -0.11 12.18 13.16
C PHE A 581 0.81 12.35 11.95
N ARG A 582 0.30 12.10 10.74
CA ARG A 582 1.03 12.33 9.48
C ARG A 582 1.28 13.82 9.20
N GLU A 583 0.32 14.69 9.50
CA GLU A 583 0.50 16.15 9.42
C GLU A 583 1.68 16.59 10.30
N PHE A 584 1.73 16.12 11.55
CA PHE A 584 2.82 16.41 12.48
C PHE A 584 4.17 15.84 12.01
N HIS A 585 4.19 14.57 11.58
CA HIS A 585 5.39 13.91 11.06
C HIS A 585 5.96 14.63 9.83
N THR A 586 5.09 14.97 8.86
CA THR A 586 5.48 15.74 7.67
C THR A 586 6.05 17.12 8.05
N ALA A 587 5.46 17.79 9.04
CA ALA A 587 5.98 19.08 9.51
C ALA A 587 7.36 18.95 10.17
N CYS A 588 7.58 17.88 10.95
CA CYS A 588 8.89 17.59 11.56
C CYS A 588 9.97 17.25 10.52
N ILE A 589 9.61 16.48 9.48
CA ILE A 589 10.51 16.19 8.36
C ILE A 589 10.87 17.49 7.62
N ALA A 590 9.89 18.33 7.31
CA ALA A 590 10.14 19.60 6.62
C ALA A 590 11.05 20.53 7.45
N ALA A 591 10.84 20.59 8.76
CA ALA A 591 11.64 21.40 9.67
C ALA A 591 13.00 20.78 10.02
N HIS A 592 13.24 19.51 9.67
CA HIS A 592 14.41 18.74 10.10
C HIS A 592 14.60 18.71 11.64
N ALA A 593 13.52 18.92 12.39
CA ALA A 593 13.47 18.97 13.84
C ALA A 593 12.04 18.72 14.34
N ILE A 594 11.88 18.26 15.59
CA ILE A 594 10.56 18.14 16.21
C ILE A 594 9.98 19.54 16.41
N VAL A 595 8.89 19.83 15.69
CA VAL A 595 8.23 21.14 15.80
C VAL A 595 7.42 21.20 17.09
N ALA A 596 7.47 22.32 17.80
CA ALA A 596 6.57 22.58 18.91
C ALA A 596 5.12 22.63 18.37
N ALA A 597 4.19 21.96 19.05
CA ALA A 597 2.79 21.99 18.66
C ALA A 597 2.31 23.46 18.56
N PRO A 598 1.52 23.83 17.53
CA PRO A 598 0.99 25.18 17.41
C PRO A 598 0.13 25.50 18.63
N GLY A 599 0.69 26.26 19.58
CA GLY A 599 0.05 26.58 20.85
C GLY A 599 0.98 26.79 22.05
N THR A 600 2.26 26.42 21.98
CA THR A 600 3.21 26.66 23.08
C THR A 600 4.21 27.75 22.72
N ALA A 601 3.89 28.99 23.12
CA ALA A 601 4.85 30.07 23.10
C ALA A 601 5.96 29.79 24.13
N THR A 602 7.19 29.62 23.67
CA THR A 602 8.37 29.76 24.54
C THR A 602 9.24 30.88 23.97
N THR A 603 9.44 31.86 24.84
CA THR A 603 10.09 33.15 24.64
C THR A 603 11.51 33.04 24.09
N LEU A 604 11.78 33.70 22.95
CA LEU A 604 13.12 34.11 22.53
C LEU A 604 13.43 35.51 23.11
N PRO A 605 14.70 35.83 23.43
CA PRO A 605 15.08 37.08 24.08
C PRO A 605 15.02 38.29 23.14
N GLU A 606 14.78 39.45 23.76
CA GLU A 606 14.49 40.76 23.18
C GLU A 606 15.41 41.24 22.03
N LEU A 607 14.80 41.70 20.93
CA LEU A 607 15.26 42.86 20.18
C LEU A 607 14.12 43.88 20.11
N ARG A 608 14.32 44.99 20.82
CA ARG A 608 13.38 46.11 21.03
C ARG A 608 13.18 46.94 19.77
N PHE A 609 11.97 47.48 19.58
CA PHE A 609 11.66 48.87 19.19
C PHE A 609 10.14 49.16 19.40
N PRO A 610 9.68 50.42 19.49
CA PRO A 610 9.04 50.94 20.70
C PRO A 610 7.51 50.96 20.72
N VAL A 611 7.02 51.03 21.96
CA VAL A 611 5.63 51.14 22.45
C VAL A 611 4.90 52.39 21.92
N LEU A 612 3.62 52.22 21.58
CA LEU A 612 2.62 53.29 21.68
C LEU A 612 1.37 52.76 22.41
N VAL A 613 0.92 53.57 23.36
CA VAL A 613 0.06 53.33 24.53
C VAL A 613 -1.40 52.95 24.19
N PRO A 614 -2.10 52.12 24.99
CA PRO A 614 -3.53 51.86 24.82
C PRO A 614 -4.41 52.82 25.66
N PRO A 615 -5.63 53.18 25.21
CA PRO A 615 -6.68 53.73 26.08
C PRO A 615 -7.72 52.66 26.51
N PRO A 616 -8.57 52.96 27.51
CA PRO A 616 -8.89 52.03 28.61
C PRO A 616 -10.25 51.31 28.49
N ARG A 617 -10.40 50.25 29.31
CA ARG A 617 -11.65 49.52 29.57
C ARG A 617 -12.76 50.42 30.11
N PRO A 618 -14.03 50.15 29.78
CA PRO A 618 -15.17 50.48 30.64
C PRO A 618 -15.65 49.27 31.46
N LEU A 619 -16.16 49.59 32.66
CA LEU A 619 -16.72 48.73 33.70
C LEU A 619 -18.18 48.29 33.40
N PRO A 620 -18.75 47.33 34.16
CA PRO A 620 -19.98 46.62 33.81
C PRO A 620 -21.25 47.33 34.28
N VAL A 621 -22.36 47.15 33.56
CA VAL A 621 -23.71 47.56 33.98
C VAL A 621 -24.72 46.45 33.72
N GLU A 622 -25.50 46.14 34.74
CA GLU A 622 -26.56 45.13 34.82
C GLU A 622 -27.95 45.77 34.50
N PRO A 623 -29.10 45.05 34.56
CA PRO A 623 -29.98 44.77 33.42
C PRO A 623 -31.28 45.61 33.36
N ALA A 624 -31.90 45.72 32.16
CA ALA A 624 -33.30 46.19 32.03
C ALA A 624 -34.06 45.64 30.81
N GLN A 625 -35.04 44.77 31.11
CA GLN A 625 -36.45 44.79 30.68
C GLN A 625 -36.88 44.95 29.20
N HIS A 626 -37.51 43.87 28.71
CA HIS A 626 -38.73 43.78 27.89
C HIS A 626 -39.04 44.86 26.83
N ALA A 627 -38.83 44.51 25.56
CA ALA A 627 -39.65 44.99 24.45
C ALA A 627 -39.82 43.88 23.39
N THR A 628 -41.06 43.59 23.03
CA THR A 628 -41.52 42.55 22.11
C THR A 628 -41.04 42.80 20.66
N PRO A 629 -40.54 41.81 19.90
CA PRO A 629 -40.19 42.01 18.49
C PRO A 629 -41.36 41.66 17.55
N LEU A 630 -41.58 42.54 16.56
CA LEU A 630 -42.38 42.28 15.35
C LEU A 630 -41.62 41.35 14.38
N PRO A 631 -42.31 40.54 13.54
CA PRO A 631 -41.66 39.52 12.72
C PRO A 631 -40.99 40.11 11.47
N LEU A 632 -39.72 39.75 11.23
CA LEU A 632 -38.99 40.02 9.99
C LEU A 632 -39.24 38.91 8.94
N PRO A 633 -39.22 39.24 7.64
CA PRO A 633 -39.37 38.25 6.56
C PRO A 633 -38.17 37.27 6.52
N PRO A 634 -38.36 36.03 6.01
CA PRO A 634 -37.34 35.00 6.06
C PRO A 634 -36.13 35.36 5.18
N LEU A 635 -34.94 35.35 5.79
CA LEU A 635 -33.67 35.42 5.08
C LEU A 635 -33.49 34.18 4.17
N PRO A 636 -32.85 34.33 2.99
CA PRO A 636 -32.45 33.20 2.17
C PRO A 636 -31.49 32.28 2.96
N PRO A 637 -31.52 30.96 2.70
CA PRO A 637 -30.72 30.01 3.47
C PRO A 637 -29.23 30.33 3.33
N PRO A 638 -28.44 30.23 4.42
CA PRO A 638 -27.01 30.43 4.37
C PRO A 638 -26.36 29.41 3.41
N PRO A 639 -25.26 29.78 2.73
CA PRO A 639 -24.52 28.85 1.90
C PRO A 639 -24.10 27.62 2.73
N PRO A 640 -24.09 26.41 2.13
CA PRO A 640 -23.74 25.20 2.84
C PRO A 640 -22.33 25.31 3.42
N PRO A 641 -22.07 24.75 4.62
CA PRO A 641 -20.75 24.80 5.25
C PRO A 641 -19.68 24.20 4.32
N GLU A 642 -18.49 24.81 4.25
CA GLU A 642 -17.38 24.45 3.35
C GLU A 642 -17.10 22.94 3.19
N PRO A 643 -17.19 22.08 4.24
CA PRO A 643 -16.99 20.65 4.09
C PRO A 643 -18.03 19.96 3.19
N ARG A 644 -19.28 20.47 3.16
CA ARG A 644 -20.35 19.93 2.31
C ARG A 644 -20.17 20.36 0.85
N LEU A 645 -19.66 21.56 0.60
CA LEU A 645 -19.39 22.05 -0.76
C LEU A 645 -18.24 21.27 -1.40
N ASN A 646 -17.16 21.04 -0.64
CA ASN A 646 -16.03 20.21 -1.11
C ASN A 646 -16.48 18.77 -1.43
N ALA A 647 -17.35 18.17 -0.62
CA ALA A 647 -17.89 16.84 -0.89
C ALA A 647 -18.76 16.79 -2.16
N GLN A 648 -19.52 17.85 -2.45
CA GLN A 648 -20.30 17.98 -3.68
C GLN A 648 -19.41 18.15 -4.92
N LEU A 649 -18.34 18.94 -4.80
CA LEU A 649 -17.35 19.11 -5.87
C LEU A 649 -16.55 17.83 -6.14
N GLU A 650 -16.19 17.08 -5.09
CA GLU A 650 -15.57 15.75 -5.23
C GLU A 650 -16.52 14.74 -5.91
N ARG A 651 -17.82 14.78 -5.57
CA ARG A 651 -18.82 13.95 -6.26
C ARG A 651 -18.95 14.34 -7.74
N ALA A 652 -19.07 15.63 -8.05
CA ALA A 652 -19.17 16.13 -9.41
C ALA A 652 -17.92 15.82 -10.25
N TRP A 653 -16.74 15.83 -9.62
CA TRP A 653 -15.48 15.39 -10.23
C TRP A 653 -15.51 13.90 -10.59
N ASN A 654 -15.93 13.04 -9.65
CA ASN A 654 -16.04 11.60 -9.90
C ASN A 654 -17.09 11.29 -10.98
N ASP A 655 -18.24 11.98 -10.96
CA ASP A 655 -19.27 11.85 -11.99
C ASP A 655 -18.72 12.26 -13.37
N ALA A 656 -17.95 13.35 -13.45
CA ALA A 656 -17.30 13.81 -14.68
C ALA A 656 -16.21 12.84 -15.17
N LEU A 657 -15.47 12.19 -14.26
CA LEU A 657 -14.51 11.13 -14.59
C LEU A 657 -15.18 9.90 -15.20
N VAL A 658 -16.34 9.50 -14.66
CA VAL A 658 -17.12 8.36 -15.17
C VAL A 658 -17.75 8.69 -16.53
N ALA A 659 -18.23 9.94 -16.69
CA ALA A 659 -18.84 10.40 -17.94
C ALA A 659 -17.83 10.68 -19.07
N ALA A 660 -16.53 10.78 -18.77
CA ALA A 660 -15.45 11.00 -19.73
C ALA A 660 -15.16 9.72 -20.57
N ALA A 661 -16.13 9.29 -21.37
CA ALA A 661 -16.02 8.15 -22.28
C ALA A 661 -15.48 8.54 -23.67
N ASP A 662 -15.67 9.79 -24.09
CA ASP A 662 -15.27 10.29 -25.41
C ASP A 662 -13.82 10.78 -25.40
N LEU A 663 -12.88 9.84 -25.53
CA LEU A 663 -11.46 10.14 -25.77
C LEU A 663 -11.14 10.13 -27.28
N PRO A 664 -10.15 10.92 -27.74
CA PRO A 664 -9.59 10.77 -29.08
C PRO A 664 -9.10 9.34 -29.30
N ASP A 665 -9.24 8.83 -30.52
CA ASP A 665 -8.72 7.52 -30.90
C ASP A 665 -7.23 7.42 -30.55
N ALA A 666 -6.77 6.24 -30.15
CA ALA A 666 -5.36 6.02 -29.77
C ALA A 666 -4.36 6.32 -30.91
N GLU A 667 -4.84 6.39 -32.16
CA GLU A 667 -4.06 6.75 -33.35
C GLU A 667 -4.11 8.26 -33.67
N ASP A 668 -4.96 9.04 -33.00
CA ASP A 668 -5.08 10.50 -33.15
C ASP A 668 -4.10 11.24 -32.22
N ASP A 669 -2.82 11.22 -32.60
CA ASP A 669 -1.75 11.93 -31.89
C ASP A 669 -2.05 13.44 -31.73
N ALA A 670 -2.78 14.06 -32.66
CA ALA A 670 -3.09 15.49 -32.61
C ALA A 670 -4.19 15.79 -31.57
N GLY A 671 -5.22 14.95 -31.51
CA GLY A 671 -6.27 15.01 -30.48
C GLY A 671 -5.72 14.78 -29.07
N ILE A 672 -4.82 13.79 -28.91
CA ILE A 672 -4.16 13.52 -27.62
C ILE A 672 -3.26 14.69 -27.20
N LEU A 673 -2.47 15.27 -28.12
CA LEU A 673 -1.66 16.46 -27.81
C LEU A 673 -2.51 17.68 -27.43
N ALA A 674 -3.69 17.84 -28.03
CA ALA A 674 -4.62 18.89 -27.65
C ALA A 674 -5.12 18.72 -26.20
N LEU A 675 -5.45 17.49 -25.79
CA LEU A 675 -5.78 17.19 -24.40
C LEU A 675 -4.60 17.48 -23.46
N ILE A 676 -3.39 17.06 -23.83
CA ILE A 676 -2.19 17.29 -23.01
C ILE A 676 -1.93 18.80 -22.83
N ASP A 677 -2.07 19.62 -23.88
CA ASP A 677 -1.95 21.09 -23.80
C ASP A 677 -2.92 21.68 -22.75
N GLU A 678 -4.18 21.25 -22.78
CA GLU A 678 -5.19 21.69 -21.82
C GLU A 678 -4.88 21.24 -20.38
N GLY A 679 -4.48 19.98 -20.21
CA GLY A 679 -4.07 19.45 -18.92
C GLY A 679 -2.89 20.20 -18.31
N LEU A 680 -1.89 20.54 -19.13
CA LEU A 680 -0.71 21.31 -18.70
C LEU A 680 -1.10 22.71 -18.23
N ARG A 681 -1.97 23.42 -18.96
CA ARG A 681 -2.42 24.76 -18.59
C ARG A 681 -3.26 24.74 -17.32
N ALA A 682 -4.16 23.77 -17.19
CA ALA A 682 -5.00 23.62 -16.02
C ALA A 682 -4.19 23.24 -14.76
N ALA A 683 -3.21 22.34 -14.89
CA ALA A 683 -2.28 21.99 -13.82
C ALA A 683 -1.35 23.15 -13.44
N ALA A 684 -0.90 23.94 -14.41
CA ALA A 684 -0.10 25.13 -14.15
C ALA A 684 -0.88 26.20 -13.38
N TYR A 685 -2.16 26.39 -13.71
CA TYR A 685 -3.08 27.25 -12.96
C TYR A 685 -3.30 26.73 -11.53
N GLU A 686 -3.53 25.42 -11.39
CA GLU A 686 -3.70 24.74 -10.11
C GLU A 686 -2.48 24.84 -9.19
N HIS A 687 -1.28 24.74 -9.77
CA HIS A 687 0.00 24.84 -9.05
C HIS A 687 0.48 26.30 -8.86
N GLY A 688 -0.14 27.28 -9.51
CA GLY A 688 0.28 28.68 -9.48
C GLY A 688 1.62 28.93 -10.16
N THR A 689 1.97 28.15 -11.20
CA THR A 689 3.22 28.28 -11.96
C THR A 689 2.92 28.82 -13.36
N PRO A 690 3.28 30.07 -13.70
CA PRO A 690 3.00 30.60 -15.02
C PRO A 690 3.84 29.87 -16.07
N ILE A 691 3.16 29.22 -17.01
CA ILE A 691 3.79 28.60 -18.19
C ILE A 691 3.14 29.14 -19.45
N THR A 692 3.94 29.19 -20.51
CA THR A 692 3.45 29.38 -21.89
C THR A 692 3.62 28.06 -22.62
N VAL A 693 2.52 27.57 -23.20
CA VAL A 693 2.52 26.42 -24.09
C VAL A 693 2.21 26.92 -25.50
N ALA A 694 3.08 26.63 -26.46
CA ALA A 694 2.85 26.88 -27.88
C ALA A 694 2.63 25.54 -28.59
N ARG A 695 1.46 25.38 -29.22
CA ARG A 695 1.11 24.16 -29.96
C ARG A 695 1.43 24.34 -31.43
N GLU A 696 2.28 23.47 -31.96
CA GLU A 696 2.53 23.29 -33.39
C GLU A 696 1.89 21.96 -33.84
N SER A 697 1.78 21.72 -35.14
CA SER A 697 0.94 20.64 -35.71
C SER A 697 1.23 19.22 -35.20
N LYS A 698 2.41 18.97 -34.58
CA LYS A 698 2.81 17.67 -34.02
C LYS A 698 3.57 17.76 -32.70
N GLN A 699 3.65 18.94 -32.09
CA GLN A 699 4.48 19.15 -30.90
C GLN A 699 3.96 20.29 -30.02
N LEU A 700 4.28 20.22 -28.72
CA LEU A 700 4.07 21.30 -27.77
C LEU A 700 5.42 21.85 -27.33
N VAL A 701 5.58 23.17 -27.38
CA VAL A 701 6.74 23.86 -26.83
C VAL A 701 6.32 24.52 -25.51
N ILE A 702 6.95 24.11 -24.42
CA ILE A 702 6.64 24.63 -23.07
C ILE A 702 7.80 25.51 -22.61
N THR A 703 7.47 26.70 -22.13
CA THR A 703 8.41 27.67 -21.55
C THR A 703 7.82 28.27 -20.28
N GLY A 704 8.63 28.49 -19.25
CA GLY A 704 8.21 29.20 -18.05
C GLY A 704 9.38 29.86 -17.36
N ASP A 705 9.12 30.86 -16.51
CA ASP A 705 10.16 31.67 -15.86
C ASP A 705 11.12 30.86 -14.99
N ARG A 706 10.66 29.70 -14.49
CA ARG A 706 11.41 28.75 -13.66
C ARG A 706 11.57 27.39 -14.33
N LEU A 707 11.35 27.31 -15.64
CA LEU A 707 11.28 26.06 -16.39
C LEU A 707 12.11 26.16 -17.67
N SER A 708 13.18 25.36 -17.80
CA SER A 708 13.91 25.23 -19.06
C SER A 708 12.96 24.85 -20.20
N ARG A 709 13.25 25.35 -21.41
CA ARG A 709 12.42 25.16 -22.61
C ARG A 709 12.27 23.66 -22.91
N ARG A 710 11.06 23.22 -23.22
CA ARG A 710 10.76 21.80 -23.51
C ARG A 710 10.07 21.67 -24.85
N ILE A 711 10.37 20.58 -25.55
CA ILE A 711 9.65 20.17 -26.77
C ILE A 711 9.05 18.81 -26.48
N VAL A 712 7.72 18.71 -26.58
CA VAL A 712 6.94 17.51 -26.32
C VAL A 712 6.34 17.01 -27.62
N GLU A 713 6.52 15.73 -27.95
CA GLU A 713 6.01 15.13 -29.18
C GLU A 713 5.47 13.71 -28.95
N MET A 714 4.36 13.37 -29.63
CA MET A 714 3.80 12.01 -29.62
C MET A 714 4.61 11.06 -30.49
N CYS A 715 4.99 9.94 -29.89
CA CYS A 715 5.84 8.89 -30.45
C CYS A 715 5.09 7.53 -30.48
N ASN A 716 3.84 7.54 -30.97
CA ASN A 716 2.97 6.37 -31.02
C ASN A 716 3.21 5.42 -32.20
N ARG A 717 4.13 5.74 -33.12
CA ARG A 717 4.43 4.85 -34.25
C ARG A 717 4.99 3.52 -33.76
N GLY A 718 4.67 2.46 -34.50
CA GLY A 718 5.19 1.12 -34.25
C GLY A 718 6.73 1.09 -34.30
N ALA A 719 7.33 0.27 -33.42
CA ALA A 719 8.78 0.05 -33.40
C ALA A 719 9.29 -0.72 -34.62
N GLN A 720 8.40 -1.37 -35.39
CA GLN A 720 8.74 -2.08 -36.61
C GLN A 720 8.96 -1.13 -37.80
N GLY A 721 9.98 -1.40 -38.62
CA GLY A 721 10.27 -0.62 -39.83
C GLY A 721 10.95 0.74 -39.59
N GLY A 722 11.53 0.97 -38.40
CA GLY A 722 12.38 2.14 -38.12
C GLY A 722 11.65 3.49 -37.99
N ARG A 723 10.32 3.52 -38.15
CA ARG A 723 9.52 4.75 -38.15
C ARG A 723 9.56 5.51 -36.82
N LEU A 724 9.49 4.77 -35.70
CA LEU A 724 9.64 5.33 -34.35
C LEU A 724 11.06 5.87 -34.13
N GLY A 725 12.07 5.13 -34.58
CA GLY A 725 13.47 5.55 -34.51
C GLY A 725 13.73 6.88 -35.22
N THR A 726 13.15 7.07 -36.42
CA THR A 726 13.23 8.34 -37.15
C THR A 726 12.53 9.49 -36.42
N GLN A 727 11.43 9.23 -35.69
CA GLN A 727 10.76 10.24 -34.88
C GLN A 727 11.63 10.68 -33.69
N LEU A 728 12.20 9.73 -32.95
CA LEU A 728 13.08 10.02 -31.81
C LEU A 728 14.31 10.83 -32.26
N GLU A 729 14.90 10.46 -33.40
CA GLU A 729 16.04 11.18 -33.95
C GLU A 729 15.68 12.60 -34.40
N ALA A 730 14.52 12.79 -35.01
CA ALA A 730 14.03 14.11 -35.41
C ALA A 730 13.76 15.00 -34.18
N LEU A 731 13.17 14.44 -33.13
CA LEU A 731 12.94 15.13 -31.86
C LEU A 731 14.27 15.53 -31.19
N ARG A 732 15.24 14.60 -31.13
CA ARG A 732 16.58 14.86 -30.60
C ARG A 732 17.29 15.98 -31.35
N LYS A 733 17.25 15.99 -32.69
CA LYS A 733 17.88 17.04 -33.51
C LYS A 733 17.23 18.41 -33.36
N ARG A 734 15.92 18.47 -33.06
CA ARG A 734 15.19 19.72 -32.82
C ARG A 734 15.49 20.31 -31.44
N ALA A 735 15.78 19.47 -30.46
CA ALA A 735 16.24 19.90 -29.14
C ALA A 735 17.70 20.41 -29.25
N THR A 736 17.86 21.73 -29.25
CA THR A 736 19.17 22.39 -29.30
C THR A 736 19.37 23.27 -28.07
N GLY A 737 20.63 23.38 -27.61
CA GLY A 737 20.98 24.15 -26.41
C GLY A 737 20.36 23.56 -25.13
N ASP A 738 19.76 24.41 -24.30
CA ASP A 738 19.13 24.04 -23.02
C ASP A 738 17.68 23.53 -23.17
N THR A 739 17.33 23.03 -24.37
CA THR A 739 15.97 22.54 -24.66
C THR A 739 15.86 21.05 -24.35
N ILE A 740 14.92 20.66 -23.48
CA ILE A 740 14.72 19.27 -23.08
C ILE A 740 13.66 18.60 -23.99
N PRO A 741 14.00 17.55 -24.76
CA PRO A 741 13.03 16.80 -25.54
C PRO A 741 12.26 15.79 -24.69
N PHE A 742 10.94 15.76 -24.84
CA PHE A 742 10.01 14.81 -24.21
C PHE A 742 9.31 13.98 -25.28
N ALA A 743 9.58 12.67 -25.29
CA ALA A 743 8.89 11.71 -26.12
C ALA A 743 7.73 11.07 -25.35
N ILE A 744 6.49 11.32 -25.79
CA ILE A 744 5.27 10.79 -25.16
C ILE A 744 4.73 9.61 -25.96
N ARG A 745 4.23 8.57 -25.30
CA ARG A 745 3.62 7.41 -25.95
C ARG A 745 2.41 6.90 -25.15
N SER A 746 1.39 6.39 -25.83
CA SER A 746 0.21 5.74 -25.23
C SER A 746 0.42 4.24 -24.93
N SER A 747 1.62 3.72 -25.19
CA SER A 747 2.05 2.35 -24.90
C SER A 747 3.44 2.37 -24.27
N ASP A 748 3.83 1.27 -23.63
CA ASP A 748 5.11 1.24 -22.90
C ASP A 748 6.34 1.40 -23.80
N TRP A 749 7.46 1.78 -23.16
CA TRP A 749 8.77 1.89 -23.79
C TRP A 749 9.62 0.61 -23.65
N LYS A 750 9.00 -0.56 -23.39
CA LYS A 750 9.71 -1.82 -23.17
C LYS A 750 10.03 -2.50 -24.51
N PHE A 751 11.29 -2.43 -24.90
CA PHE A 751 11.80 -3.10 -26.10
C PHE A 751 12.81 -4.18 -25.73
N ARG A 752 13.05 -5.12 -26.66
CA ARG A 752 14.07 -6.16 -26.47
C ARG A 752 15.46 -5.51 -26.36
N PRO A 753 16.32 -5.94 -25.41
CA PRO A 753 17.67 -5.43 -25.28
C PRO A 753 18.47 -5.55 -26.58
N LYS A 754 19.39 -4.61 -26.85
CA LYS A 754 20.26 -4.56 -28.04
C LYS A 754 19.51 -4.42 -29.38
N THR A 755 18.27 -3.94 -29.37
CA THR A 755 17.58 -3.53 -30.60
C THR A 755 17.94 -2.09 -30.96
N ARG A 756 17.93 -1.78 -32.26
CA ARG A 756 18.20 -0.41 -32.75
C ARG A 756 17.29 0.65 -32.11
N ILE A 757 16.04 0.30 -31.79
CA ILE A 757 15.13 1.21 -31.11
C ILE A 757 15.52 1.44 -29.64
N SER A 758 16.00 0.41 -28.93
CA SER A 758 16.54 0.56 -27.57
C SER A 758 17.80 1.43 -27.55
N GLU A 759 18.66 1.30 -28.56
CA GLU A 759 19.83 2.17 -28.73
C GLU A 759 19.41 3.62 -28.97
N GLN A 760 18.43 3.86 -29.85
CA GLN A 760 17.91 5.20 -30.15
C GLN A 760 17.17 5.87 -28.98
N VAL A 761 16.46 5.08 -28.15
CA VAL A 761 15.91 5.57 -26.88
C VAL A 761 17.04 5.93 -25.92
N GLY A 762 18.06 5.09 -25.79
CA GLY A 762 19.26 5.37 -24.98
C GLY A 762 19.99 6.63 -25.43
N GLU A 763 20.09 6.86 -26.74
CA GLU A 763 20.66 8.05 -27.35
C GLU A 763 19.86 9.34 -27.07
N LEU A 764 18.53 9.27 -27.02
CA LEU A 764 17.67 10.38 -26.63
C LEU A 764 17.87 10.71 -25.14
N LEU A 765 17.91 9.69 -24.28
CA LEU A 765 18.12 9.85 -22.83
C LEU A 765 19.53 10.38 -22.51
N ALA A 766 20.56 9.91 -23.21
CA ALA A 766 21.94 10.38 -23.07
C ALA A 766 22.10 11.85 -23.48
N ALA A 767 21.26 12.34 -24.39
CA ALA A 767 21.20 13.74 -24.79
C ALA A 767 20.35 14.61 -23.83
N GLY A 768 19.94 14.07 -22.67
CA GLY A 768 19.12 14.78 -21.68
C GLY A 768 17.62 14.75 -21.95
N GLY A 769 17.16 13.99 -22.95
CA GLY A 769 15.75 13.78 -23.23
C GLY A 769 15.05 12.91 -22.19
N ARG A 770 13.72 12.99 -22.16
CA ARG A 770 12.87 12.18 -21.28
C ARG A 770 11.82 11.42 -22.09
N ILE A 771 11.48 10.24 -21.62
CA ILE A 771 10.42 9.40 -22.18
C ILE A 771 9.29 9.30 -21.17
N VAL A 772 8.05 9.42 -21.64
CA VAL A 772 6.87 9.47 -20.80
C VAL A 772 5.79 8.59 -21.42
N VAL A 773 5.02 7.91 -20.58
CA VAL A 773 3.83 7.15 -20.98
C VAL A 773 2.61 7.92 -20.48
N VAL A 774 1.62 8.09 -21.34
CA VAL A 774 0.32 8.66 -20.97
C VAL A 774 -0.72 7.56 -21.07
N GLU A 775 -1.40 7.29 -19.96
CA GLU A 775 -2.42 6.25 -19.88
C GLU A 775 -3.81 6.80 -20.18
N GLU A 776 -4.75 5.92 -20.51
CA GLU A 776 -6.13 6.33 -20.80
C GLU A 776 -6.78 7.04 -19.60
N HIS A 777 -6.49 6.57 -18.38
CA HIS A 777 -6.99 7.18 -17.14
C HIS A 777 -6.52 8.64 -16.98
N ASP A 778 -5.30 8.96 -17.40
CA ASP A 778 -4.73 10.31 -17.32
C ASP A 778 -5.50 11.29 -18.24
N LEU A 779 -5.84 10.82 -19.43
CA LEU A 779 -6.60 11.60 -20.41
C LEU A 779 -8.05 11.83 -19.95
N ARG A 780 -8.68 10.83 -19.31
CA ARG A 780 -10.02 10.99 -18.71
C ARG A 780 -10.04 12.04 -17.61
N ALA A 781 -8.97 12.12 -16.80
CA ALA A 781 -8.85 13.15 -15.78
C ALA A 781 -8.81 14.57 -16.37
N ILE A 782 -8.13 14.76 -17.51
CA ILE A 782 -8.14 16.05 -18.22
C ILE A 782 -9.54 16.38 -18.76
N VAL A 783 -10.25 15.41 -19.33
CA VAL A 783 -11.61 15.61 -19.84
C VAL A 783 -12.59 15.95 -18.69
N ALA A 784 -12.50 15.25 -17.56
CA ALA A 784 -13.29 15.54 -16.37
C ALA A 784 -13.03 16.94 -15.84
N ALA A 785 -11.76 17.38 -15.83
CA ALA A 785 -11.39 18.74 -15.47
C ALA A 785 -12.05 19.78 -16.38
N ARG A 786 -12.06 19.55 -17.69
CA ARG A 786 -12.73 20.42 -18.66
C ARG A 786 -14.23 20.52 -18.38
N VAL A 787 -14.89 19.38 -18.13
CA VAL A 787 -16.33 19.33 -17.85
C VAL A 787 -16.65 20.14 -16.59
N LEU A 788 -15.89 19.94 -15.52
CA LEU A 788 -16.14 20.59 -14.24
C LEU A 788 -15.80 22.09 -14.28
N ALA A 789 -14.70 22.47 -14.96
CA ALA A 789 -14.34 23.86 -15.20
C ALA A 789 -15.39 24.59 -16.04
N THR A 790 -16.02 23.91 -17.01
CA THR A 790 -17.10 24.46 -17.83
C THR A 790 -18.40 24.63 -17.02
N ALA A 791 -18.71 23.67 -16.14
CA ALA A 791 -19.85 23.77 -15.23
C ALA A 791 -19.68 24.88 -14.17
N ASN A 792 -18.42 25.21 -13.84
CA ASN A 792 -18.01 26.23 -12.86
C ASN A 792 -18.90 26.31 -11.60
N PRO A 793 -19.06 25.19 -10.87
CA PRO A 793 -19.90 25.17 -9.68
C PRO A 793 -19.38 26.11 -8.58
N PRO A 794 -20.24 26.57 -7.65
CA PRO A 794 -19.82 27.44 -6.55
C PRO A 794 -18.64 26.84 -5.75
N GLY A 795 -17.62 27.65 -5.45
CA GLY A 795 -16.43 27.20 -4.73
C GLY A 795 -15.41 26.42 -5.56
N PHE A 796 -15.66 26.21 -6.86
CA PHE A 796 -14.77 25.46 -7.74
C PHE A 796 -13.33 25.96 -7.73
N ALA A 797 -13.10 27.27 -7.85
CA ALA A 797 -11.74 27.82 -7.98
C ALA A 797 -10.83 27.54 -6.77
N ASP A 798 -11.38 27.61 -5.55
CA ASP A 798 -10.62 27.38 -4.33
C ASP A 798 -10.42 25.88 -4.06
N TRP A 799 -11.46 25.08 -4.31
CA TRP A 799 -11.37 23.62 -4.26
C TRP A 799 -10.40 23.06 -5.32
N TRP A 800 -10.40 23.62 -6.52
CA TRP A 800 -9.52 23.23 -7.62
C TRP A 800 -8.04 23.43 -7.24
N ARG A 801 -7.68 24.63 -6.73
CA ARG A 801 -6.31 24.90 -6.27
C ARG A 801 -5.89 24.05 -5.07
N ALA A 802 -6.83 23.73 -4.17
CA ALA A 802 -6.54 22.92 -2.99
C ALA A 802 -6.38 21.43 -3.31
N SER A 803 -7.17 20.89 -4.23
CA SER A 803 -7.26 19.45 -4.49
C SER A 803 -6.14 18.90 -5.38
N LYS A 804 -5.47 19.74 -6.17
CA LYS A 804 -4.26 19.39 -6.95
C LYS A 804 -4.43 18.16 -7.88
N LYS A 805 -5.64 17.95 -8.42
CA LYS A 805 -6.03 16.76 -9.19
C LYS A 805 -5.18 16.55 -10.45
N LEU A 806 -4.90 17.60 -11.23
CA LEU A 806 -4.10 17.48 -12.46
C LEU A 806 -2.60 17.63 -12.19
N ALA A 807 -2.22 18.50 -11.26
CA ALA A 807 -0.83 18.64 -10.80
C ALA A 807 -0.31 17.37 -10.09
N ALA A 808 -1.18 16.46 -9.67
CA ALA A 808 -0.83 15.14 -9.14
C ALA A 808 -0.55 14.09 -10.25
N LEU A 809 -0.99 14.31 -11.49
CA LEU A 809 -0.78 13.34 -12.58
C LEU A 809 0.71 13.20 -12.89
N ARG A 810 1.20 11.96 -12.92
CA ARG A 810 2.63 11.65 -13.03
C ARG A 810 3.27 12.30 -14.25
N PHE A 811 2.66 12.15 -15.43
CA PHE A 811 3.21 12.71 -16.65
C PHE A 811 3.27 14.25 -16.61
N ILE A 812 2.28 14.92 -16.00
CA ILE A 812 2.26 16.38 -15.82
C ILE A 812 3.37 16.83 -14.86
N ARG A 813 3.57 16.13 -13.74
CA ARG A 813 4.67 16.41 -12.81
C ARG A 813 6.03 16.31 -13.49
N GLU A 814 6.22 15.29 -14.31
CA GLU A 814 7.46 15.07 -15.07
C GLU A 814 7.66 16.13 -16.17
N LEU A 815 6.59 16.53 -16.88
CA LEU A 815 6.64 17.55 -17.92
C LEU A 815 6.92 18.95 -17.36
N LEU A 816 6.37 19.29 -16.19
CA LEU A 816 6.50 20.62 -15.57
C LEU A 816 7.55 20.69 -14.45
N ASP A 817 8.25 19.59 -14.14
CA ASP A 817 9.19 19.47 -13.02
C ASP A 817 8.62 20.04 -11.70
N LEU A 818 7.35 19.75 -11.40
CA LEU A 818 6.65 20.32 -10.22
C LEU A 818 7.30 19.93 -8.88
N ASP A 819 8.09 18.86 -8.84
CA ASP A 819 8.89 18.44 -7.69
C ASP A 819 10.08 19.37 -7.39
N ARG A 820 10.50 20.19 -8.37
CA ARG A 820 11.66 21.09 -8.27
C ARG A 820 11.27 22.57 -8.33
N VAL A 821 10.03 22.89 -8.74
CA VAL A 821 9.51 24.26 -8.79
C VAL A 821 8.68 24.51 -7.52
N PRO A 822 9.17 25.27 -6.53
CA PRO A 822 8.36 25.58 -5.36
C PRO A 822 7.13 26.41 -5.75
N ALA A 823 5.96 26.03 -5.22
CA ALA A 823 4.71 26.74 -5.42
C ALA A 823 4.86 28.23 -5.03
N ALA A 824 4.28 29.13 -5.83
CA ALA A 824 4.29 30.55 -5.50
C ALA A 824 3.59 30.81 -4.15
N PRO A 825 4.10 31.70 -3.29
CA PRO A 825 3.40 32.05 -2.05
C PRO A 825 2.02 32.64 -2.39
N PRO A 826 0.97 32.34 -1.60
CA PRO A 826 -0.35 32.90 -1.83
C PRO A 826 -0.29 34.43 -1.76
N ALA A 827 -0.92 35.11 -2.72
CA ALA A 827 -1.04 36.56 -2.70
C ALA A 827 -1.71 37.00 -1.38
N PRO A 828 -1.25 38.09 -0.73
CA PRO A 828 -1.89 38.59 0.47
C PRO A 828 -3.35 38.91 0.17
N ALA A 829 -4.25 38.49 1.07
CA ALA A 829 -5.68 38.73 0.95
C ALA A 829 -5.95 40.23 0.72
N PRO A 830 -6.88 40.61 -0.18
CA PRO A 830 -7.23 42.01 -0.36
C PRO A 830 -7.73 42.57 0.98
N ALA A 831 -7.14 43.68 1.42
CA ALA A 831 -7.54 44.35 2.64
C ALA A 831 -9.05 44.68 2.59
N PRO A 832 -9.79 44.55 3.70
CA PRO A 832 -11.20 44.88 3.73
C PRO A 832 -11.37 46.37 3.38
N ALA A 833 -12.19 46.65 2.39
CA ALA A 833 -12.55 48.02 2.02
C ALA A 833 -13.19 48.71 3.24
N PRO A 834 -12.89 49.99 3.52
CA PRO A 834 -13.52 50.71 4.62
C PRO A 834 -15.02 50.81 4.39
N LEU A 835 -15.79 50.51 5.44
CA LEU A 835 -17.24 50.72 5.50
C LEU A 835 -17.56 52.20 5.21
N GLN A 836 -18.07 52.49 4.01
CA GLN A 836 -18.65 53.79 3.71
C GLN A 836 -20.01 53.91 4.41
N LEU A 837 -20.09 54.86 5.33
CA LEU A 837 -21.34 55.33 5.92
C LEU A 837 -22.30 55.83 4.83
N VAL A 838 -23.51 55.27 4.86
CA VAL A 838 -24.65 55.69 4.04
C VAL A 838 -25.12 57.08 4.50
N SER A 839 -25.16 58.03 3.57
CA SER A 839 -25.87 59.31 3.72
C SER A 839 -27.30 59.23 3.16
N PRO A 840 -28.29 59.90 3.78
CA PRO A 840 -29.71 59.88 3.36
C PRO A 840 -30.04 60.89 2.23
N PRO A 841 -31.29 60.89 1.68
CA PRO A 841 -31.54 60.97 0.23
C PRO A 841 -31.88 62.37 -0.31
N SER A 842 -31.86 62.51 -1.65
CA SER A 842 -32.51 63.60 -2.39
C SER A 842 -33.25 63.04 -3.62
N ARG A 843 -34.48 63.55 -3.82
CA ARG A 843 -35.51 63.18 -4.82
C ARG A 843 -35.55 64.29 -5.93
N PRO A 844 -36.38 64.23 -7.00
CA PRO A 844 -36.30 63.40 -8.22
C PRO A 844 -36.38 64.19 -9.57
N THR A 845 -36.41 63.44 -10.70
CA THR A 845 -36.98 63.72 -12.08
C THR A 845 -36.20 64.62 -13.08
N PRO A 846 -36.42 64.55 -14.43
CA PRO A 846 -37.41 63.76 -15.22
C PRO A 846 -36.89 62.99 -16.49
N VAL A 847 -37.78 62.15 -17.04
CA VAL A 847 -37.82 61.48 -18.38
C VAL A 847 -38.32 62.52 -19.43
N PRO A 848 -37.96 62.57 -20.76
CA PRO A 848 -38.24 61.57 -21.83
C PRO A 848 -37.18 61.51 -22.97
N THR A 849 -37.13 60.57 -23.92
CA THR A 849 -38.04 60.35 -25.07
C THR A 849 -37.66 59.10 -25.89
N MET A 850 -38.70 58.47 -26.46
CA MET A 850 -38.74 57.58 -27.64
C MET A 850 -39.90 58.14 -28.52
N PRO A 851 -40.24 57.72 -29.77
CA PRO A 851 -39.67 56.75 -30.74
C PRO A 851 -39.81 57.22 -32.26
N PRO A 852 -40.29 56.42 -33.26
CA PRO A 852 -39.71 55.42 -34.20
C PRO A 852 -39.94 55.83 -35.71
N PRO A 853 -40.24 55.00 -36.77
CA PRO A 853 -40.32 53.52 -37.03
C PRO A 853 -39.67 53.09 -38.39
N LEU A 854 -39.67 51.86 -38.96
CA LEU A 854 -40.72 50.87 -39.30
C LEU A 854 -40.11 49.56 -39.88
N ARG A 855 -40.82 48.44 -39.63
CA ARG A 855 -41.30 47.34 -40.55
C ARG A 855 -41.27 46.00 -39.79
N VAL A 856 -42.39 45.47 -39.24
CA VAL A 856 -43.57 44.79 -39.84
C VAL A 856 -43.17 43.55 -40.67
N SER A 857 -43.70 42.31 -40.54
CA SER A 857 -44.52 41.52 -39.59
C SER A 857 -44.70 40.13 -40.24
N ALA A 858 -44.75 39.01 -39.49
CA ALA A 858 -45.53 37.76 -39.77
C ALA A 858 -45.22 36.65 -38.72
N PRO A 859 -46.18 35.76 -38.40
CA PRO A 859 -46.85 35.71 -37.10
C PRO A 859 -46.19 34.75 -36.09
N HIS A 860 -46.20 35.14 -34.82
CA HIS A 860 -45.94 34.23 -33.70
C HIS A 860 -47.11 33.25 -33.56
N VAL A 861 -46.82 31.95 -33.64
CA VAL A 861 -47.71 30.91 -33.11
C VAL A 861 -47.81 31.14 -31.61
N ALA A 862 -49.02 31.37 -31.10
CA ALA A 862 -49.29 31.50 -29.68
C ALA A 862 -48.73 30.27 -28.93
N PHE A 863 -47.83 30.52 -27.98
CA PHE A 863 -47.20 29.52 -27.14
C PHE A 863 -48.18 29.13 -26.04
N ASP A 864 -48.56 27.85 -26.00
CA ASP A 864 -49.33 27.27 -24.91
C ASP A 864 -48.32 26.70 -23.90
N PRO A 865 -48.15 27.29 -22.71
CA PRO A 865 -47.05 26.95 -21.79
C PRO A 865 -47.11 25.51 -21.26
N ASP A 866 -48.26 24.83 -21.43
CA ASP A 866 -48.51 23.51 -20.86
C ASP A 866 -48.61 22.41 -21.93
N ARG A 867 -48.58 22.75 -23.23
CA ARG A 867 -48.82 21.79 -24.34
C ARG A 867 -47.94 22.04 -25.57
N ILE A 868 -47.27 21.00 -26.04
CA ILE A 868 -46.44 20.98 -27.27
C ILE A 868 -47.28 20.53 -28.46
N ARG A 869 -47.35 21.33 -29.53
CA ARG A 869 -48.05 20.92 -30.77
C ARG A 869 -47.16 20.01 -31.63
N LEU A 870 -47.54 18.74 -31.77
CA LEU A 870 -46.78 17.75 -32.54
C LEU A 870 -47.10 17.78 -34.04
N GLY A 871 -48.36 18.03 -34.43
CA GLY A 871 -48.76 17.98 -35.84
C GLY A 871 -50.24 18.24 -36.08
N THR A 872 -50.78 17.73 -37.18
CA THR A 872 -52.23 17.68 -37.47
C THR A 872 -52.61 16.27 -37.92
N THR A 873 -53.84 15.85 -37.65
CA THR A 873 -54.38 14.56 -38.12
C THR A 873 -54.50 14.56 -39.65
N THR A 874 -54.40 13.38 -40.26
CA THR A 874 -54.54 13.17 -41.71
C THR A 874 -55.98 12.83 -42.12
N THR A 875 -56.96 13.09 -41.26
CA THR A 875 -58.39 12.94 -41.56
C THR A 875 -58.89 14.12 -42.41
N MET A 876 -60.07 14.00 -43.05
CA MET A 876 -60.60 15.03 -43.97
C MET A 876 -60.79 16.43 -43.34
N ARG A 877 -60.71 16.55 -42.01
CA ARG A 877 -60.47 17.81 -41.32
C ARG A 877 -59.14 17.72 -40.59
N ALA A 878 -58.18 18.57 -40.98
CA ALA A 878 -56.85 18.63 -40.39
C ALA A 878 -56.92 19.28 -39.00
N GLU A 879 -57.04 18.47 -37.96
CA GLU A 879 -57.10 18.94 -36.58
C GLU A 879 -55.73 18.84 -35.91
N PRO A 880 -55.28 19.87 -35.16
CA PRO A 880 -53.97 19.86 -34.52
C PRO A 880 -53.87 18.86 -33.36
N ILE A 881 -52.76 18.13 -33.31
CA ILE A 881 -52.41 17.17 -32.27
C ILE A 881 -51.45 17.84 -31.27
N TYR A 882 -51.83 17.83 -29.99
CA TYR A 882 -51.06 18.42 -28.89
C TYR A 882 -50.64 17.36 -27.87
N LEU A 883 -49.45 17.52 -27.28
CA LEU A 883 -48.88 16.70 -26.21
C LEU A 883 -48.74 17.54 -24.93
N PRO A 884 -49.34 17.13 -23.80
CA PRO A 884 -49.14 17.81 -22.52
C PRO A 884 -47.69 17.71 -22.03
N LEU A 885 -47.09 18.83 -21.59
CA LEU A 885 -45.69 18.89 -21.15
C LEU A 885 -45.40 18.04 -19.91
N GLU A 886 -46.41 17.80 -19.06
CA GLU A 886 -46.31 16.97 -17.86
C GLU A 886 -45.94 15.50 -18.17
N GLN A 887 -46.26 15.04 -19.38
CA GLN A 887 -45.95 13.69 -19.84
C GLN A 887 -44.53 13.57 -20.40
N VAL A 888 -43.85 14.71 -20.63
CA VAL A 888 -42.48 14.81 -21.14
C VAL A 888 -41.51 14.90 -19.95
N LYS A 889 -41.37 13.79 -19.21
CA LYS A 889 -40.31 13.67 -18.18
C LYS A 889 -38.93 13.51 -18.84
N THR A 890 -37.88 13.48 -18.03
CA THR A 890 -36.46 13.76 -18.35
C THR A 890 -35.93 13.25 -19.71
N HIS A 891 -36.45 12.16 -20.28
CA HIS A 891 -36.10 11.63 -21.61
C HIS A 891 -37.36 11.31 -22.43
N VAL A 892 -37.37 11.66 -23.73
CA VAL A 892 -38.46 11.34 -24.67
C VAL A 892 -37.90 10.66 -25.93
N ALA A 893 -38.47 9.53 -26.32
CA ALA A 893 -38.08 8.78 -27.52
C ALA A 893 -39.19 8.82 -28.58
N PHE A 894 -38.85 9.17 -29.82
CA PHE A 894 -39.77 9.24 -30.95
C PHE A 894 -39.55 8.05 -31.90
N LEU A 895 -40.46 7.07 -31.85
CA LEU A 895 -40.40 5.86 -32.67
C LEU A 895 -41.33 6.00 -33.89
N GLY A 896 -40.81 5.71 -35.09
CA GLY A 896 -41.59 5.74 -36.31
C GLY A 896 -40.84 5.17 -37.52
N THR A 897 -41.53 4.82 -38.59
CA THR A 897 -40.94 4.29 -39.83
C THR A 897 -40.29 5.40 -40.67
N THR A 898 -39.50 5.05 -41.69
CA THR A 898 -38.76 6.02 -42.53
C THR A 898 -39.73 6.98 -43.23
N GLY A 899 -39.50 8.30 -43.15
CA GLY A 899 -40.40 9.32 -43.72
C GLY A 899 -41.56 9.79 -42.82
N SER A 900 -41.77 9.18 -41.65
CA SER A 900 -42.87 9.52 -40.72
C SER A 900 -42.78 10.88 -40.01
N GLY A 901 -41.75 11.69 -40.29
CA GLY A 901 -41.57 12.99 -39.65
C GLY A 901 -41.10 12.94 -38.18
N LYS A 902 -40.66 11.78 -37.69
CA LYS A 902 -40.13 11.58 -36.32
C LYS A 902 -39.01 12.57 -35.95
N THR A 903 -38.11 12.89 -36.88
CA THR A 903 -37.06 13.90 -36.67
C THR A 903 -37.67 15.29 -36.48
N THR A 904 -38.67 15.66 -37.29
CA THR A 904 -39.37 16.95 -37.19
C THR A 904 -40.13 17.08 -35.87
N ALA A 905 -40.75 16.00 -35.38
CA ALA A 905 -41.42 15.97 -34.08
C ALA A 905 -40.41 16.13 -32.92
N ALA A 906 -39.28 15.43 -32.98
CA ALA A 906 -38.20 15.56 -32.00
C ALA A 906 -37.63 16.99 -31.97
N THR A 907 -37.40 17.60 -33.13
CA THR A 907 -36.88 18.97 -33.23
C THR A 907 -37.86 20.01 -32.66
N ARG A 908 -39.17 19.85 -32.91
CA ARG A 908 -40.19 20.76 -32.35
C ARG A 908 -40.32 20.63 -30.84
N ALA A 909 -40.21 19.41 -30.29
CA ALA A 909 -40.21 19.19 -28.85
C ALA A 909 -38.95 19.77 -28.18
N ALA A 910 -37.79 19.68 -28.83
CA ALA A 910 -36.54 20.26 -28.33
C ALA A 910 -36.56 21.80 -28.38
N ALA A 911 -37.14 22.41 -29.42
CA ALA A 911 -37.20 23.86 -29.59
C ALA A 911 -38.19 24.57 -28.65
N GLN A 912 -39.05 23.83 -27.92
CA GLN A 912 -40.09 24.37 -27.04
C GLN A 912 -39.81 24.17 -25.54
N ARG A 913 -38.65 23.62 -25.15
CA ARG A 913 -38.19 23.68 -23.75
C ARG A 913 -37.48 25.02 -23.51
N PRO A 914 -37.89 25.83 -22.51
CA PRO A 914 -37.17 27.05 -22.15
C PRO A 914 -35.76 26.77 -21.63
#